data_AF-A0A358X3H2-F1
#
_entry.id   AF-A0A358X3H2-F1
#
_cell.length_a   1.000
_cell.length_b   1.000
_cell.length_c   1.000
_cell.angle_alpha   90.00
_cell.angle_beta   90.00
_cell.angle_gamma   90.00
#
_symmetry.space_group_name_H-M   'P 1'
#
loop_
_entity.id
_entity.type
_entity.pdbx_description
1 polymer ?
#
loop_
_entity_poly.entity_id
_entity_poly.type
_entity_poly.pdbx_seq_one_letter_code
_entity_poly.pdbx_strand_id
1 'polypeptide(L)'
;MRIKGEKQTGQKRNRTVVSILFVLATVFVLRTVVAYALPVFAQGDVNTPAQLTNSLGANEQFRQATGLSGTDIRVIIAKIIRAVLGLVGLIMISFIVYAGYLWMTSEGEEEKIMTAKNMLKNLVIGLAIILMSVAIVQFVIQKLVGEGGGGLGGAEGVSGGQVFFEGHAQLGTIIESHYPARNAQDIPRNTMIAVTFKDKIKQETIINGMDPQKFSGALNDVNIKIYRVFKADGKTLGVEAGALKGDQVSAGMSADHKTFVFKPSEYLGDPNKNVEYKVVLGKGIKIDDGTKGGKDSQGLPYDWNFTVSPKVDLTPPKVVSVLPYPMKEAKDKQPRNVILQINFSEPVDPLSASGKPEKDVFENLTVTDAAGNVVSGEFRISNGYRTVEFVPSEQCGENSCGMPVYCLPAQAALTAQAKAADLAAPSLPTAKLPANGVIDMAVNSLDGGGSFAYDAVKKDFVFPQGNGKAEGSPADNFIWKFNTSNQKDVTPPTLTSITPSVGAQDIAADAPLDVMFSKVMSSYTFENVTIKASKADKYIWFTKNVANYDAQGVDLSALAPDGTPVSTEPANHTKLIVAHGKFWRDPPPPAPLLNVVYYPFIPSTVTDAYQNCFYPAIGPQCTGDNTDPSCFNGEKKAYSSAQNCEKDNGKGQIIYDKDAPGCSELKIEYPPTF
;
A
#
# COMPACT_ATOMS: atom_id res chain seq x y z
N MET A 1 -36.98 42.93 84.89
CA MET A 1 -37.64 41.66 84.50
C MET A 1 -37.48 41.49 82.99
N ARG A 2 -36.91 40.35 82.54
CA ARG A 2 -36.67 39.90 81.14
C ARG A 2 -35.75 40.80 80.29
N ILE A 3 -34.51 40.45 79.88
CA ILE A 3 -33.93 39.26 79.20
C ILE A 3 -34.72 38.75 77.99
N LYS A 4 -34.31 39.22 76.80
CA LYS A 4 -34.14 38.54 75.49
C LYS A 4 -33.81 39.67 74.50
N GLY A 5 -32.86 39.58 73.57
CA GLY A 5 -31.95 38.54 73.15
C GLY A 5 -31.28 39.07 71.88
N GLU A 6 -29.96 38.94 71.73
CA GLU A 6 -29.31 39.48 70.54
C GLU A 6 -27.98 38.78 70.25
N LYS A 7 -28.04 37.52 69.81
CA LYS A 7 -26.95 36.83 69.13
C LYS A 7 -27.50 35.77 68.18
N GLN A 8 -28.14 36.16 67.07
CA GLN A 8 -28.41 35.23 65.94
C GLN A 8 -28.40 35.88 64.54
N THR A 9 -28.03 37.15 64.39
CA THR A 9 -28.14 37.86 63.11
C THR A 9 -26.88 37.83 62.23
N GLY A 10 -25.68 37.65 62.82
CA GLY A 10 -24.41 37.63 62.07
C GLY A 10 -24.10 36.33 61.32
N GLN A 11 -24.47 35.18 61.88
CA GLN A 11 -24.17 33.87 61.29
C GLN A 11 -25.11 33.51 60.12
N LYS A 12 -26.37 33.97 60.15
CA LYS A 12 -27.31 33.79 59.02
C LYS A 12 -26.89 34.57 57.77
N ARG A 13 -26.34 35.79 57.93
CA ARG A 13 -25.94 36.65 56.79
C ARG A 13 -24.78 36.04 55.99
N ASN A 14 -23.81 35.40 56.64
CA ASN A 14 -22.74 34.67 55.95
C ASN A 14 -23.23 33.40 55.24
N ARG A 15 -24.19 32.67 55.82
CA ARG A 15 -24.80 31.50 55.16
C ARG A 15 -25.56 31.91 53.90
N THR A 16 -26.35 32.99 53.95
CA THR A 16 -27.07 33.50 52.78
C THR A 16 -26.11 33.99 51.70
N VAL A 17 -25.00 34.67 52.07
CA VAL A 17 -24.00 35.14 51.11
C VAL A 17 -23.21 33.99 50.47
N VAL A 18 -22.80 32.98 51.23
CA VAL A 18 -22.10 31.79 50.70
C VAL A 18 -23.03 30.95 49.80
N SER A 19 -24.30 30.78 50.17
CA SER A 19 -25.29 30.12 49.32
C SER A 19 -25.58 30.91 48.04
N ILE A 20 -25.65 32.25 48.09
CA ILE A 20 -25.83 33.10 46.89
C ILE A 20 -24.61 33.01 45.98
N LEU A 21 -23.39 33.11 46.52
CA LEU A 21 -22.16 33.00 45.73
C LEU A 21 -22.02 31.61 45.09
N PHE A 22 -22.40 30.55 45.81
CA PHE A 22 -22.38 29.19 45.26
C PHE A 22 -23.44 28.98 44.17
N VAL A 23 -24.65 29.52 44.34
CA VAL A 23 -25.70 29.48 43.30
C VAL A 23 -25.24 30.26 42.06
N LEU A 24 -24.63 31.43 42.23
CA LEU A 24 -24.08 32.22 41.11
C LEU A 24 -22.92 31.49 40.41
N ALA A 25 -22.01 30.86 41.16
CA ALA A 25 -20.93 30.05 40.60
C ALA A 25 -21.47 28.80 39.87
N THR A 26 -22.50 28.15 40.42
CA THR A 26 -23.14 26.99 39.80
C THR A 26 -23.87 27.40 38.52
N VAL A 27 -24.62 28.50 38.52
CA VAL A 27 -25.28 29.04 37.32
C VAL A 27 -24.27 29.49 36.27
N PHE A 28 -23.13 30.07 36.69
CA PHE A 28 -22.05 30.44 35.78
C PHE A 28 -21.40 29.21 35.14
N VAL A 29 -21.07 28.17 35.92
CA VAL A 29 -20.52 26.90 35.43
C VAL A 29 -21.54 26.17 34.54
N LEU A 30 -22.81 26.15 34.91
CA LEU A 30 -23.87 25.54 34.09
C LEU A 30 -24.06 26.31 32.78
N ARG A 31 -23.99 27.65 32.82
CA ARG A 31 -24.09 28.50 31.63
C ARG A 31 -22.88 28.38 30.72
N THR A 32 -21.66 28.28 31.25
CA THR A 32 -20.46 28.03 30.44
C THR A 32 -20.50 26.63 29.84
N VAL A 33 -20.84 25.59 30.61
CA VAL A 33 -21.00 24.22 30.08
C VAL A 33 -22.08 24.16 28.99
N VAL A 34 -23.23 24.83 29.17
CA VAL A 34 -24.27 24.91 28.12
C VAL A 34 -23.77 25.70 26.90
N ALA A 35 -23.07 26.83 27.09
CA ALA A 35 -22.53 27.63 25.98
C ALA A 35 -21.44 26.90 25.17
N TYR A 36 -20.64 26.04 25.80
CA TYR A 36 -19.64 25.19 25.13
C TYR A 36 -20.23 23.88 24.60
N ALA A 37 -21.40 23.43 25.06
CA ALA A 37 -22.12 22.28 24.51
C ALA A 37 -22.94 22.61 23.25
N LEU A 38 -23.36 23.87 23.05
CA LEU A 38 -24.09 24.29 21.86
C LEU A 38 -23.30 24.17 20.52
N PRO A 39 -21.98 24.46 20.43
CA PRO A 39 -21.24 24.20 19.19
C PRO A 39 -21.04 22.70 18.91
N VAL A 40 -21.12 21.82 19.93
CA VAL A 40 -21.10 20.35 19.74
C VAL A 40 -22.36 19.85 19.03
N PHE A 41 -23.48 20.59 19.11
CA PHE A 41 -24.71 20.29 18.36
C PHE A 41 -24.83 21.02 17.02
N ALA A 42 -23.93 21.96 16.72
CA ALA A 42 -23.95 22.76 15.49
C ALA A 42 -22.80 22.45 14.51
N GLN A 43 -21.75 21.75 14.93
CA GLN A 43 -20.72 21.22 14.02
C GLN A 43 -21.07 19.79 13.61
N GLY A 44 -21.92 19.70 12.58
CA GLY A 44 -22.10 18.49 11.80
C GLY A 44 -20.94 18.25 10.84
N ASP A 45 -19.71 18.18 11.35
CA ASP A 45 -18.56 17.62 10.62
C ASP A 45 -17.87 16.61 11.54
N VAL A 46 -18.55 15.48 11.77
CA VAL A 46 -17.82 14.25 12.01
C VAL A 46 -17.45 13.76 10.62
N ASN A 47 -16.17 13.89 10.28
CA ASN A 47 -15.58 13.14 9.19
C ASN A 47 -16.10 11.68 9.27
N THR A 48 -16.76 11.29 8.17
CA THR A 48 -17.34 9.97 7.82
C THR A 48 -18.65 9.56 8.51
N PRO A 49 -19.80 9.88 7.88
CA PRO A 49 -20.73 8.84 7.42
C PRO A 49 -21.01 8.86 5.91
N ALA A 50 -20.28 9.68 5.12
CA ALA A 50 -20.32 9.58 3.66
C ALA A 50 -19.84 8.21 3.13
N GLN A 51 -19.16 7.42 3.96
CA GLN A 51 -18.71 6.06 3.64
C GLN A 51 -19.69 4.94 4.04
N LEU A 52 -20.72 5.21 4.87
CA LEU A 52 -21.69 4.16 5.24
C LEU A 52 -22.86 4.07 4.24
N THR A 53 -23.18 5.15 3.53
CA THR A 53 -24.17 5.13 2.45
C THR A 53 -23.67 4.43 1.19
N ASN A 54 -22.34 4.36 1.00
CA ASN A 54 -21.75 3.76 -0.20
C ASN A 54 -21.45 2.25 -0.07
N SER A 55 -21.42 1.68 1.14
CA SER A 55 -21.04 0.26 1.35
C SER A 55 -22.20 -0.71 1.54
N LEU A 56 -23.46 -0.27 1.49
CA LEU A 56 -24.63 -1.14 1.71
C LEU A 56 -25.72 -1.04 0.62
N GLY A 57 -25.33 -0.74 -0.62
CA GLY A 57 -26.07 -1.15 -1.82
C GLY A 57 -27.51 -0.64 -1.98
N ALA A 58 -27.83 0.58 -1.53
CA ALA A 58 -29.11 1.22 -1.86
C ALA A 58 -28.93 2.22 -3.00
N ASN A 59 -29.20 1.75 -4.22
CA ASN A 59 -29.06 2.47 -5.48
C ASN A 59 -29.76 3.85 -5.50
N GLU A 60 -29.05 4.89 -5.92
CA GLU A 60 -29.56 6.26 -6.15
C GLU A 60 -30.78 6.30 -7.09
N GLN A 61 -30.90 5.30 -7.97
CA GLN A 61 -32.01 5.13 -8.91
C GLN A 61 -33.33 4.67 -8.25
N PHE A 62 -33.29 3.98 -7.09
CA PHE A 62 -34.48 3.56 -6.35
C PHE A 62 -35.10 4.72 -5.53
N ARG A 63 -34.28 5.72 -5.20
CA ARG A 63 -34.65 6.89 -4.39
C ARG A 63 -35.54 7.88 -5.14
N GLN A 64 -35.33 8.05 -6.45
CA GLN A 64 -36.16 8.94 -7.28
C GLN A 64 -37.54 8.34 -7.61
N ALA A 65 -37.74 7.04 -7.44
CA ALA A 65 -39.00 6.36 -7.73
C ALA A 65 -39.98 6.30 -6.53
N THR A 66 -39.52 6.57 -5.30
CA THR A 66 -40.31 6.27 -4.07
C THR A 66 -40.64 7.48 -3.20
N GLY A 67 -40.00 8.64 -3.39
CA GLY A 67 -40.37 9.88 -2.70
C GLY A 67 -40.08 9.92 -1.19
N LEU A 68 -39.21 9.04 -0.66
CA LEU A 68 -38.84 9.05 0.76
C LEU A 68 -37.75 10.10 1.07
N SER A 69 -37.88 10.79 2.21
CA SER A 69 -36.95 11.82 2.71
C SER A 69 -35.53 11.27 2.90
N GLY A 70 -34.55 11.94 2.27
CA GLY A 70 -33.17 11.47 2.05
C GLY A 70 -32.21 11.47 3.24
N THR A 71 -32.65 11.06 4.43
CA THR A 71 -31.71 10.77 5.54
C THR A 71 -31.89 9.32 5.97
N ASP A 72 -30.81 8.54 5.85
CA ASP A 72 -30.78 7.15 6.32
C ASP A 72 -31.21 7.11 7.79
N ILE A 73 -32.18 6.25 8.11
CA ILE A 73 -32.72 6.10 9.46
C ILE A 73 -31.62 5.78 10.48
N ARG A 74 -30.54 5.12 10.06
CA ARG A 74 -29.36 4.83 10.89
C ARG A 74 -28.62 6.09 11.30
N VAL A 75 -28.56 7.09 10.40
CA VAL A 75 -27.96 8.41 10.68
C VAL A 75 -28.84 9.21 11.63
N ILE A 76 -30.17 9.12 11.49
CA ILE A 76 -31.12 9.74 12.42
C ILE A 76 -30.97 9.14 13.83
N ILE A 77 -30.89 7.81 13.93
CA ILE A 77 -30.68 7.10 15.21
C ILE A 77 -29.35 7.50 15.85
N ALA A 78 -28.26 7.57 15.09
CA ALA A 78 -26.95 7.98 15.61
C ALA A 78 -26.96 9.42 16.17
N LYS A 79 -27.69 10.34 15.52
CA LYS A 79 -27.89 11.71 16.02
C LYS A 79 -28.67 11.75 17.32
N ILE A 80 -29.73 10.95 17.44
CA ILE A 80 -30.53 10.84 18.67
C ILE A 80 -29.68 10.28 19.82
N ILE A 81 -28.91 9.22 19.59
CA ILE A 81 -28.05 8.61 20.63
C ILE A 81 -27.03 9.62 21.16
N ARG A 82 -26.36 10.37 20.28
CA ARG A 82 -25.40 11.41 20.70
C ARG A 82 -26.08 12.53 21.50
N ALA A 83 -27.30 12.92 21.12
CA ALA A 83 -28.06 13.92 21.87
C ALA A 83 -28.44 13.45 23.28
N VAL A 84 -28.87 12.19 23.43
CA VAL A 84 -29.21 11.61 24.73
C VAL A 84 -27.96 11.45 25.61
N LEU A 85 -26.84 10.98 25.06
CA LEU A 85 -25.58 10.84 25.82
C LEU A 85 -25.04 12.20 26.32
N GLY A 86 -25.16 13.25 25.51
CA GLY A 86 -24.82 14.61 25.92
C GLY A 86 -25.69 15.10 27.10
N LEU A 87 -27.00 14.85 27.04
CA LEU A 87 -27.91 15.22 28.13
C LEU A 87 -27.60 14.47 29.43
N VAL A 88 -27.31 13.17 29.35
CA VAL A 88 -26.94 12.35 30.52
C VAL A 88 -25.62 12.84 31.15
N GLY A 89 -24.62 13.16 30.33
CA GLY A 89 -23.35 13.73 30.82
C GLY A 89 -23.54 15.06 31.56
N LEU A 90 -24.42 15.93 31.06
CA LEU A 90 -24.76 17.20 31.70
C LEU A 90 -25.45 17.01 33.07
N ILE A 91 -26.38 16.05 33.15
CA ILE A 91 -27.06 15.69 34.41
C ILE A 91 -26.04 15.17 35.43
N MET A 92 -25.09 14.34 34.98
CA MET A 92 -24.05 13.78 35.86
C MET A 92 -23.13 14.86 36.43
N ILE A 93 -22.68 15.83 35.62
CA ILE A 93 -21.89 16.97 36.09
C ILE A 93 -22.68 17.78 37.13
N SER A 94 -23.98 17.97 36.90
CA SER A 94 -24.85 18.70 37.84
C SER A 94 -24.93 18.01 39.20
N PHE A 95 -25.00 16.68 39.23
CA PHE A 95 -24.99 15.91 40.48
C PHE A 95 -23.63 15.91 41.18
N ILE A 96 -22.51 15.94 40.44
CA ILE A 96 -21.16 16.07 41.03
C ILE A 96 -21.03 17.41 41.75
N VAL A 97 -21.50 18.50 41.12
CA VAL A 97 -21.49 19.83 41.73
C VAL A 97 -22.38 19.87 42.99
N TYR A 98 -23.56 19.26 42.94
CA TYR A 98 -24.46 19.17 44.09
C TYR A 98 -23.86 18.35 45.24
N ALA A 99 -23.23 17.21 44.95
CA ALA A 99 -22.57 16.40 45.97
C ALA A 99 -21.38 17.15 46.60
N GLY A 100 -20.62 17.89 45.80
CA GLY A 100 -19.56 18.78 46.28
C GLY A 100 -20.10 19.88 47.20
N TYR A 101 -21.22 20.51 46.82
CA TYR A 101 -21.90 21.50 47.66
C TYR A 101 -22.32 20.92 49.01
N LEU A 102 -22.97 19.75 49.02
CA LEU A 102 -23.42 19.09 50.23
C LEU A 102 -22.23 18.78 51.15
N TRP A 103 -21.11 18.32 50.58
CA TRP A 103 -19.90 18.05 51.35
C TRP A 103 -19.30 19.31 51.99
N MET A 104 -19.21 20.40 51.23
CA MET A 104 -18.66 21.67 51.73
C MET A 104 -19.56 22.37 52.76
N THR A 105 -20.87 22.13 52.70
CA THR A 105 -21.85 22.77 53.60
C THR A 105 -22.24 21.91 54.82
N SER A 106 -21.58 20.77 55.01
CA SER A 106 -21.94 19.82 56.08
C SER A 106 -21.55 20.28 57.49
N GLU A 107 -20.75 21.35 57.68
CA GLU A 107 -20.38 21.92 59.01
C GLU A 107 -19.91 20.89 60.07
N GLY A 108 -19.41 19.71 59.65
CA GLY A 108 -19.00 18.62 60.55
C GLY A 108 -20.11 17.64 60.95
N GLU A 109 -21.33 17.80 60.43
CA GLU A 109 -22.43 16.84 60.59
C GLU A 109 -22.15 15.57 59.79
N GLU A 110 -21.79 14.49 60.48
CA GLU A 110 -21.33 13.23 59.87
C GLU A 110 -22.35 12.63 58.89
N GLU A 111 -23.64 12.78 59.16
CA GLU A 111 -24.72 12.27 58.32
C GLU A 111 -24.66 12.87 56.91
N LYS A 112 -24.51 14.19 56.79
CA LYS A 112 -24.45 14.89 55.49
C LYS A 112 -23.18 14.61 54.72
N ILE A 113 -22.05 14.46 55.44
CA ILE A 113 -20.77 14.06 54.83
C ILE A 113 -20.89 12.65 54.25
N MET A 114 -21.53 11.74 54.99
CA MET A 114 -21.75 10.36 54.54
C MET A 114 -22.68 10.32 53.32
N THR A 115 -23.75 11.12 53.29
CA THR A 115 -24.62 11.25 52.11
C THR A 115 -23.86 11.78 50.89
N ALA A 116 -23.06 12.83 51.05
CA ALA A 116 -22.29 13.40 49.95
C ALA A 116 -21.25 12.42 49.38
N LYS A 117 -20.55 11.68 50.25
CA LYS A 117 -19.59 10.64 49.83
C LYS A 117 -20.26 9.47 49.12
N ASN A 118 -21.42 9.01 49.59
CA ASN A 118 -22.18 7.96 48.93
C ASN A 118 -22.67 8.40 47.53
N MET A 119 -23.09 9.66 47.41
CA MET A 119 -23.50 10.22 46.13
C MET A 119 -22.34 10.29 45.13
N LEU A 120 -21.15 10.75 45.56
CA LEU A 120 -19.95 10.75 44.71
C LEU A 120 -19.54 9.33 44.30
N LYS A 121 -19.61 8.35 45.22
CA LYS A 121 -19.31 6.95 44.90
C LYS A 121 -20.23 6.40 43.80
N ASN A 122 -21.53 6.69 43.89
CA ASN A 122 -22.50 6.26 42.88
C ASN A 122 -22.31 6.97 41.53
N LEU A 123 -21.90 8.25 41.54
CA LEU A 123 -21.60 8.99 40.32
C LEU A 123 -20.36 8.45 39.59
N VAL A 124 -19.31 8.05 40.33
CA VAL A 124 -18.12 7.42 39.73
C VAL A 124 -18.47 6.10 39.06
N ILE A 125 -19.32 5.28 39.68
CA ILE A 125 -19.79 4.02 39.10
C ILE A 125 -20.61 4.28 37.84
N GLY A 126 -21.52 5.26 37.86
CA GLY A 126 -22.32 5.62 36.69
C GLY A 126 -21.46 6.15 35.53
N LEU A 127 -20.41 6.92 35.82
CA LEU A 127 -19.49 7.42 34.81
C LEU A 127 -18.71 6.27 34.15
N ALA A 128 -18.25 5.31 34.95
CA ALA A 128 -17.59 4.11 34.44
C ALA A 128 -18.51 3.31 33.50
N ILE A 129 -19.79 3.14 33.85
CA ILE A 129 -20.77 2.45 33.01
C ILE A 129 -20.97 3.16 31.67
N ILE A 130 -21.09 4.49 31.67
CA ILE A 130 -21.28 5.27 30.43
C ILE A 130 -20.05 5.16 29.52
N LEU A 131 -18.84 5.27 30.07
CA LEU A 131 -17.59 5.12 29.31
C LEU A 131 -17.45 3.71 28.72
N MET A 132 -17.80 2.68 29.50
CA MET A 132 -17.84 1.31 29.02
C MET A 132 -18.92 1.10 27.95
N SER A 133 -20.10 1.71 28.10
CA SER A 133 -21.19 1.60 27.13
C SER A 133 -20.81 2.17 25.76
N VAL A 134 -20.08 3.30 25.72
CA VAL A 134 -19.61 3.89 24.46
C VAL A 134 -18.56 2.97 23.80
N ALA A 135 -17.64 2.41 24.58
CA ALA A 135 -16.65 1.46 24.08
C ALA A 135 -17.30 0.18 23.52
N ILE A 136 -18.33 -0.34 24.18
CA ILE A 136 -19.07 -1.54 23.73
C ILE A 136 -19.85 -1.24 22.44
N VAL A 137 -20.52 -0.09 22.33
CA VAL A 137 -21.25 0.28 21.10
C VAL A 137 -20.29 0.46 19.93
N GLN A 138 -19.12 1.09 20.14
CA GLN A 138 -18.08 1.21 19.12
C GLN A 138 -17.53 -0.15 18.72
N PHE A 139 -17.29 -1.04 19.69
CA PHE A 139 -16.86 -2.42 19.45
C PHE A 139 -17.89 -3.19 18.59
N VAL A 140 -19.19 -3.09 18.89
CA VAL A 140 -20.24 -3.77 18.12
C VAL A 140 -20.36 -3.18 16.71
N ILE A 141 -20.29 -1.85 16.54
CA ILE A 141 -20.35 -1.21 15.21
C ILE A 141 -19.14 -1.62 14.37
N GLN A 142 -17.93 -1.66 14.95
CA GLN A 142 -16.74 -2.16 14.27
C GLN A 142 -16.95 -3.61 13.84
N LYS A 143 -17.46 -4.48 14.71
CA LYS A 143 -17.75 -5.89 14.36
C LYS A 143 -18.85 -6.08 13.32
N LEU A 144 -19.71 -5.09 13.11
CA LEU A 144 -20.78 -5.14 12.09
C LEU A 144 -20.39 -4.47 10.76
N VAL A 145 -19.36 -3.61 10.73
CA VAL A 145 -18.95 -2.82 9.56
C VAL A 145 -17.55 -3.19 9.03
N GLY A 146 -16.75 -3.95 9.78
CA GLY A 146 -15.49 -4.52 9.32
C GLY A 146 -15.02 -5.64 10.26
N GLU A 147 -14.96 -6.85 9.72
CA GLU A 147 -14.17 -8.01 10.16
C GLU A 147 -13.89 -8.20 11.68
N GLY A 148 -14.46 -9.30 12.22
CA GLY A 148 -14.09 -9.90 13.51
C GLY A 148 -12.58 -10.15 13.61
N GLY A 149 -11.91 -10.23 14.76
CA GLY A 149 -12.24 -10.55 16.15
C GLY A 149 -11.00 -10.17 16.99
N GLY A 150 -11.18 -9.78 18.25
CA GLY A 150 -10.06 -9.39 19.10
C GLY A 150 -10.46 -9.60 20.55
N GLY A 151 -10.20 -10.81 21.06
CA GLY A 151 -10.46 -11.22 22.43
C GLY A 151 -9.23 -11.91 23.02
N LEU A 152 -8.84 -11.46 24.21
CA LEU A 152 -7.68 -11.86 25.00
C LEU A 152 -7.74 -13.33 25.43
N GLY A 153 -6.62 -14.04 25.32
CA GLY A 153 -6.40 -15.36 25.91
C GLY A 153 -4.91 -15.70 25.94
N GLY A 154 -4.39 -16.03 27.14
CA GLY A 154 -2.97 -16.20 27.43
C GLY A 154 -2.29 -17.39 26.73
N ALA A 155 -0.97 -17.25 26.60
CA ALA A 155 -0.06 -18.25 26.07
C ALA A 155 0.01 -19.51 26.95
N GLU A 156 0.09 -20.68 26.30
CA GLU A 156 0.83 -21.84 26.79
C GLU A 156 1.44 -22.59 25.60
N GLY A 157 2.74 -22.91 25.72
CA GLY A 157 3.56 -23.46 24.66
C GLY A 157 3.30 -24.94 24.39
N VAL A 158 3.42 -25.33 23.12
CA VAL A 158 3.55 -26.73 22.72
C VAL A 158 4.69 -26.84 21.71
N SER A 159 5.80 -27.42 22.17
CA SER A 159 6.88 -27.91 21.33
C SER A 159 6.42 -29.18 20.60
N GLY A 160 6.31 -29.11 19.28
CA GLY A 160 6.12 -30.28 18.43
C GLY A 160 6.44 -29.86 17.00
N GLY A 161 7.52 -30.43 16.42
CA GLY A 161 7.98 -30.10 15.09
C GLY A 161 6.87 -30.25 14.05
N GLN A 162 6.34 -29.11 13.58
CA GLN A 162 5.44 -29.07 12.44
C GLN A 162 6.28 -28.87 11.19
N VAL A 163 6.21 -29.85 10.29
CA VAL A 163 6.78 -29.76 8.95
C VAL A 163 5.97 -28.71 8.18
N PHE A 164 6.62 -27.60 7.83
CA PHE A 164 6.02 -26.53 7.04
C PHE A 164 5.93 -27.01 5.58
N PHE A 165 4.73 -26.95 5.00
CA PHE A 165 4.56 -27.18 3.57
C PHE A 165 4.63 -25.84 2.86
N GLU A 166 5.60 -25.67 1.97
CA GLU A 166 5.71 -24.49 1.11
C GLU A 166 4.49 -24.44 0.18
N GLY A 167 3.55 -23.55 0.49
CA GLY A 167 2.48 -23.20 -0.43
C GLY A 167 3.06 -22.41 -1.59
N HIS A 168 3.40 -23.08 -2.68
CA HIS A 168 3.84 -22.42 -3.91
C HIS A 168 2.68 -21.64 -4.51
N ALA A 169 2.69 -20.33 -4.30
CA ALA A 169 1.90 -19.41 -5.10
C ALA A 169 2.39 -19.42 -6.54
N GLN A 170 1.48 -19.57 -7.51
CA GLN A 170 1.84 -19.49 -8.94
C GLN A 170 2.29 -18.07 -9.38
N LEU A 171 2.21 -17.08 -8.49
CA LEU A 171 3.04 -15.88 -8.54
C LEU A 171 4.30 -16.16 -7.71
N GLY A 172 5.43 -16.44 -8.37
CA GLY A 172 6.70 -16.68 -7.68
C GLY A 172 7.60 -17.75 -8.26
N THR A 173 7.12 -18.66 -9.13
CA THR A 173 8.00 -19.63 -9.80
C THR A 173 8.64 -19.03 -11.05
N ILE A 174 7.84 -18.49 -11.98
CA ILE A 174 8.34 -17.90 -13.22
C ILE A 174 7.82 -16.48 -13.51
N ILE A 175 6.63 -16.12 -13.02
CA ILE A 175 6.05 -14.77 -13.19
C ILE A 175 6.49 -13.88 -12.03
N GLU A 176 7.03 -12.71 -12.37
CA GLU A 176 7.36 -11.64 -11.44
C GLU A 176 6.18 -10.70 -11.25
N SER A 177 5.60 -10.21 -12.35
CA SER A 177 4.49 -9.26 -12.36
C SER A 177 3.64 -9.41 -13.61
N HIS A 178 2.38 -8.95 -13.55
CA HIS A 178 1.53 -8.79 -14.72
C HIS A 178 0.55 -7.64 -14.55
N TYR A 179 0.07 -7.12 -15.66
CA TYR A 179 -0.97 -6.10 -15.74
C TYR A 179 -1.99 -6.48 -16.83
N PRO A 180 -3.30 -6.28 -16.61
CA PRO A 180 -3.93 -5.81 -15.38
C PRO A 180 -3.71 -6.74 -14.19
N ALA A 181 -3.85 -6.19 -12.98
CA ALA A 181 -3.76 -6.99 -11.76
C ALA A 181 -4.87 -8.05 -11.73
N ARG A 182 -4.62 -9.15 -11.01
CA ARG A 182 -5.59 -10.24 -10.88
C ARG A 182 -6.90 -9.72 -10.29
N ASN A 183 -8.01 -10.07 -10.93
CA ASN A 183 -9.37 -9.68 -10.61
C ASN A 183 -9.61 -8.16 -10.62
N ALA A 184 -8.70 -7.38 -11.21
CA ALA A 184 -8.85 -5.93 -11.29
C ALA A 184 -10.18 -5.57 -11.98
N GLN A 185 -10.83 -4.55 -11.45
CA GLN A 185 -12.07 -3.99 -11.98
C GLN A 185 -11.76 -2.68 -12.71
N ASP A 186 -12.75 -2.19 -13.44
CA ASP A 186 -12.71 -0.88 -14.10
C ASP A 186 -11.55 -0.65 -15.07
N ILE A 187 -10.99 -1.73 -15.64
CA ILE A 187 -9.89 -1.63 -16.61
C ILE A 187 -10.40 -0.98 -17.91
N PRO A 188 -9.69 0.00 -18.48
CA PRO A 188 -10.17 0.70 -19.67
C PRO A 188 -10.06 -0.16 -20.93
N ARG A 189 -10.87 0.16 -21.94
CA ARG A 189 -10.97 -0.62 -23.17
C ARG A 189 -9.74 -0.56 -24.07
N ASN A 190 -8.96 0.52 -24.00
CA ASN A 190 -7.70 0.69 -24.72
C ASN A 190 -6.47 0.20 -23.95
N THR A 191 -6.66 -0.54 -22.86
CA THR A 191 -5.58 -1.10 -22.07
C THR A 191 -4.69 -2.05 -22.88
N MET A 192 -3.39 -1.98 -22.63
CA MET A 192 -2.42 -3.02 -22.93
C MET A 192 -2.38 -4.05 -21.79
N ILE A 193 -1.75 -5.19 -22.06
CA ILE A 193 -1.51 -6.25 -21.09
C ILE A 193 0.01 -6.45 -21.00
N ALA A 194 0.57 -6.51 -19.80
CA ALA A 194 2.01 -6.70 -19.59
C ALA A 194 2.27 -7.94 -18.73
N VAL A 195 3.39 -8.62 -18.99
CA VAL A 195 3.89 -9.73 -18.17
C VAL A 195 5.40 -9.60 -18.05
N THR A 196 5.90 -9.64 -16.81
CA THR A 196 7.32 -9.72 -16.49
C THR A 196 7.61 -11.08 -15.88
N PHE A 197 8.58 -11.78 -16.45
CA PHE A 197 9.08 -13.08 -16.00
C PHE A 197 10.37 -12.89 -15.20
N LYS A 198 10.58 -13.76 -14.20
CA LYS A 198 11.80 -13.77 -13.40
C LYS A 198 13.03 -14.16 -14.22
N ASP A 199 12.83 -15.09 -15.14
CA ASP A 199 13.85 -15.62 -16.04
C ASP A 199 13.69 -15.10 -17.46
N LYS A 200 14.80 -15.12 -18.20
CA LYS A 200 14.81 -14.82 -19.63
C LYS A 200 13.92 -15.81 -20.38
N ILE A 201 13.00 -15.32 -21.21
CA ILE A 201 12.08 -16.17 -21.97
C ILE A 201 12.51 -16.29 -23.43
N LYS A 202 12.27 -17.48 -23.98
CA LYS A 202 12.50 -17.80 -25.38
C LYS A 202 11.50 -17.06 -26.26
N GLN A 203 11.98 -16.05 -26.98
CA GLN A 203 11.14 -15.06 -27.66
C GLN A 203 10.09 -15.67 -28.60
N GLU A 204 10.45 -16.71 -29.37
CA GLU A 204 9.54 -17.37 -30.33
C GLU A 204 8.37 -18.10 -29.67
N THR A 205 8.45 -18.35 -28.36
CA THR A 205 7.36 -18.95 -27.60
C THR A 205 6.31 -17.92 -27.17
N ILE A 206 6.58 -16.63 -27.34
CA ILE A 206 5.70 -15.51 -26.97
C ILE A 206 5.32 -14.68 -28.20
N ILE A 207 6.25 -14.48 -29.14
CA ILE A 207 6.12 -13.58 -30.28
C ILE A 207 6.39 -14.34 -31.59
N ASN A 208 5.44 -14.25 -32.52
CA ASN A 208 5.55 -14.73 -33.89
C ASN A 208 6.07 -13.61 -34.80
N GLY A 209 6.98 -13.94 -35.73
CA GLY A 209 7.44 -13.01 -36.78
C GLY A 209 8.17 -11.77 -36.24
N MET A 210 9.03 -11.96 -35.24
CA MET A 210 9.75 -10.87 -34.58
C MET A 210 10.62 -10.04 -35.53
N ASP A 211 10.48 -8.72 -35.45
CA ASP A 211 11.41 -7.75 -35.99
C ASP A 211 12.53 -7.50 -34.96
N PRO A 212 13.78 -7.94 -35.22
CA PRO A 212 14.88 -7.81 -34.27
C PRO A 212 15.27 -6.36 -33.95
N GLN A 213 14.92 -5.41 -34.82
CA GLN A 213 15.24 -3.99 -34.62
C GLN A 213 14.18 -3.28 -33.79
N LYS A 214 12.93 -3.76 -33.82
CA LYS A 214 11.81 -3.16 -33.10
C LYS A 214 11.39 -3.95 -31.85
N PHE A 215 12.07 -5.07 -31.58
CA PHE A 215 11.75 -5.98 -30.48
C PHE A 215 10.24 -6.30 -30.40
N SER A 216 9.58 -6.45 -31.55
CA SER A 216 8.13 -6.62 -31.63
C SER A 216 7.68 -7.50 -32.80
N GLY A 217 6.49 -8.07 -32.67
CA GLY A 217 5.86 -8.94 -33.67
C GLY A 217 4.38 -9.20 -33.33
N ALA A 218 3.84 -10.29 -33.86
CA ALA A 218 2.49 -10.77 -33.54
C ALA A 218 2.51 -11.66 -32.29
N LEU A 219 1.41 -11.70 -31.53
CA LEU A 219 1.31 -12.62 -30.39
C LEU A 219 1.38 -14.09 -30.85
N ASN A 220 2.08 -14.92 -30.08
CA ASN A 220 1.97 -16.38 -30.19
C ASN A 220 0.68 -16.85 -29.50
N ASP A 221 -0.41 -16.90 -30.26
CA ASP A 221 -1.75 -17.26 -29.81
C ASP A 221 -1.96 -18.77 -29.52
N VAL A 222 -0.93 -19.59 -29.76
CA VAL A 222 -0.89 -21.00 -29.32
C VAL A 222 -0.52 -21.06 -27.84
N ASN A 223 0.50 -20.28 -27.45
CA ASN A 223 1.03 -20.29 -26.08
C ASN A 223 0.36 -19.26 -25.18
N ILE A 224 -0.21 -18.19 -25.73
CA ILE A 224 -0.88 -17.15 -24.96
C ILE A 224 -2.29 -16.96 -25.47
N LYS A 225 -3.27 -17.09 -24.59
CA LYS A 225 -4.67 -16.84 -24.93
C LYS A 225 -5.20 -15.66 -24.16
N ILE A 226 -5.85 -14.74 -24.86
CA ILE A 226 -6.57 -13.61 -24.27
C ILE A 226 -8.01 -13.72 -24.76
N TYR A 227 -8.96 -13.94 -23.87
CA TYR A 227 -10.37 -14.17 -24.26
C TYR A 227 -11.37 -13.61 -23.26
N ARG A 228 -12.57 -13.30 -23.77
CA ARG A 228 -13.72 -12.89 -22.97
C ARG A 228 -14.27 -14.08 -22.18
N VAL A 229 -14.60 -13.84 -20.92
CA VAL A 229 -15.23 -14.81 -20.04
C VAL A 229 -16.74 -14.63 -20.12
N PHE A 230 -17.45 -15.66 -20.56
CA PHE A 230 -18.92 -15.68 -20.55
C PHE A 230 -19.42 -16.41 -19.31
N LYS A 231 -20.45 -15.86 -18.66
CA LYS A 231 -21.15 -16.52 -17.56
C LYS A 231 -22.57 -16.84 -18.04
N ALA A 232 -22.91 -18.12 -18.11
CA ALA A 232 -24.28 -18.58 -18.31
C ALA A 232 -24.69 -19.39 -17.08
N ASP A 233 -25.84 -19.06 -16.47
CA ASP A 233 -26.39 -19.73 -15.28
C ASP A 233 -25.38 -19.87 -14.11
N GLY A 234 -24.54 -18.85 -13.90
CA GLY A 234 -23.51 -18.86 -12.85
C GLY A 234 -22.28 -19.73 -13.14
N LYS A 235 -22.22 -20.41 -14.30
CA LYS A 235 -21.06 -21.16 -14.77
C LYS A 235 -20.21 -20.33 -15.73
N THR A 236 -18.92 -20.25 -15.42
CA THR A 236 -17.89 -19.65 -16.28
C THR A 236 -17.67 -20.53 -17.51
N LEU A 237 -18.25 -20.12 -18.63
CA LEU A 237 -17.95 -20.65 -19.96
C LEU A 237 -16.85 -19.76 -20.55
N GLY A 238 -15.60 -19.99 -20.13
CA GLY A 238 -14.46 -19.39 -20.82
C GLY A 238 -14.42 -19.96 -22.24
N VAL A 239 -14.85 -19.19 -23.24
CA VAL A 239 -14.89 -19.69 -24.61
C VAL A 239 -13.52 -19.42 -25.23
N GLU A 240 -12.58 -20.35 -25.07
CA GLU A 240 -11.27 -20.27 -25.75
C GLU A 240 -11.41 -20.13 -27.27
N ALA A 241 -12.52 -20.61 -27.86
CA ALA A 241 -12.82 -20.45 -29.28
C ALA A 241 -12.96 -18.98 -29.72
N GLY A 242 -13.18 -18.05 -28.78
CA GLY A 242 -13.22 -16.60 -29.01
C GLY A 242 -11.95 -15.86 -28.58
N ALA A 243 -10.82 -16.56 -28.38
CA ALA A 243 -9.55 -15.91 -28.07
C ALA A 243 -9.06 -15.04 -29.22
N LEU A 244 -8.44 -13.91 -28.86
CA LEU A 244 -7.79 -13.01 -29.81
C LEU A 244 -6.73 -13.78 -30.59
N LYS A 245 -6.70 -13.58 -31.90
CA LYS A 245 -5.71 -14.17 -32.81
C LYS A 245 -4.39 -13.41 -32.74
N GLY A 246 -3.32 -14.10 -33.11
CA GLY A 246 -1.96 -13.55 -33.06
C GLY A 246 -1.80 -12.23 -33.81
N ASP A 247 -2.44 -12.08 -34.97
CA ASP A 247 -2.43 -10.88 -35.80
C ASP A 247 -3.28 -9.72 -35.25
N GLN A 248 -4.18 -10.00 -34.30
CA GLN A 248 -5.00 -8.99 -33.60
C GLN A 248 -4.30 -8.41 -32.37
N VAL A 249 -3.11 -8.90 -32.04
CA VAL A 249 -2.36 -8.46 -30.86
C VAL A 249 -0.91 -8.27 -31.22
N SER A 250 -0.46 -7.01 -31.19
CA SER A 250 0.96 -6.71 -31.29
C SER A 250 1.64 -7.06 -29.97
N ALA A 251 2.78 -7.75 -30.04
CA ALA A 251 3.58 -8.11 -28.88
C ALA A 251 4.95 -7.44 -28.99
N GLY A 252 5.34 -6.70 -27.96
CA GLY A 252 6.69 -6.15 -27.77
C GLY A 252 7.41 -6.85 -26.63
N MET A 253 8.75 -6.77 -26.62
CA MET A 253 9.58 -7.30 -25.54
C MET A 253 10.68 -6.33 -25.11
N SER A 254 11.12 -6.45 -23.86
CA SER A 254 12.30 -5.77 -23.34
C SER A 254 13.59 -6.42 -23.86
N ALA A 255 14.68 -5.66 -23.89
CA ALA A 255 15.97 -6.13 -24.40
C ALA A 255 16.58 -7.30 -23.60
N ASP A 256 16.17 -7.47 -22.33
CA ASP A 256 16.56 -8.60 -21.49
C ASP A 256 15.67 -9.84 -21.66
N HIS A 257 14.65 -9.77 -22.54
CA HIS A 257 13.66 -10.80 -22.85
C HIS A 257 12.88 -11.29 -21.62
N LYS A 258 12.70 -10.44 -20.61
CA LYS A 258 11.92 -10.76 -19.41
C LYS A 258 10.53 -10.13 -19.40
N THR A 259 10.37 -8.96 -20.01
CA THR A 259 9.10 -8.24 -20.02
C THR A 259 8.50 -8.24 -21.41
N PHE A 260 7.20 -8.54 -21.48
CA PHE A 260 6.43 -8.57 -22.70
C PHE A 260 5.17 -7.73 -22.55
N VAL A 261 4.84 -6.95 -23.58
CA VAL A 261 3.64 -6.12 -23.62
C VAL A 261 2.82 -6.48 -24.85
N PHE A 262 1.54 -6.75 -24.61
CA PHE A 262 0.56 -7.15 -25.60
C PHE A 262 -0.43 -6.00 -25.80
N LYS A 263 -0.45 -5.46 -27.00
CA LYS A 263 -1.37 -4.40 -27.43
C LYS A 263 -2.40 -4.98 -28.40
N PRO A 264 -3.65 -5.16 -27.96
CA PRO A 264 -4.76 -5.44 -28.87
C PRO A 264 -4.89 -4.35 -29.94
N SER A 265 -5.17 -4.74 -31.18
CA SER A 265 -5.40 -3.80 -32.28
C SER A 265 -6.73 -3.05 -32.13
N GLU A 266 -7.71 -3.68 -31.49
CA GLU A 266 -9.04 -3.17 -31.23
C GLU A 266 -9.30 -2.98 -29.73
N TYR A 267 -10.23 -2.09 -29.40
CA TYR A 267 -10.66 -1.89 -28.02
C TYR A 267 -11.29 -3.15 -27.43
N LEU A 268 -10.78 -3.56 -26.27
CA LEU A 268 -11.33 -4.65 -25.48
C LEU A 268 -12.73 -4.29 -24.96
N GLY A 269 -13.47 -5.32 -24.52
CA GLY A 269 -14.75 -5.16 -23.85
C GLY A 269 -15.90 -4.66 -24.74
N ASP A 270 -16.89 -4.05 -24.11
CA ASP A 270 -18.13 -3.58 -24.74
C ASP A 270 -18.37 -2.12 -24.32
N PRO A 271 -18.75 -1.22 -25.24
CA PRO A 271 -18.96 0.20 -24.91
C PRO A 271 -20.16 0.45 -23.98
N ASN A 272 -20.98 -0.55 -23.65
CA ASN A 272 -22.18 -0.38 -22.84
C ASN A 272 -22.20 -1.18 -21.55
N LYS A 273 -21.27 -2.12 -21.34
CA LYS A 273 -21.24 -2.97 -20.15
C LYS A 273 -19.84 -3.44 -19.78
N ASN A 274 -19.67 -3.80 -18.51
CA ASN A 274 -18.46 -4.46 -18.04
C ASN A 274 -18.33 -5.85 -18.68
N VAL A 275 -17.12 -6.21 -19.10
CA VAL A 275 -16.80 -7.51 -19.70
C VAL A 275 -15.58 -8.10 -19.01
N GLU A 276 -15.71 -9.31 -18.49
CA GLU A 276 -14.60 -10.04 -17.89
C GLU A 276 -13.71 -10.66 -18.99
N TYR A 277 -12.41 -10.58 -18.81
CA TYR A 277 -11.38 -11.18 -19.64
C TYR A 277 -10.50 -12.11 -18.81
N LYS A 278 -9.94 -13.13 -19.47
CA LYS A 278 -8.94 -14.04 -18.92
C LYS A 278 -7.73 -14.06 -19.83
N VAL A 279 -6.54 -14.05 -19.23
CA VAL A 279 -5.26 -14.27 -19.90
C VAL A 279 -4.70 -15.60 -19.41
N VAL A 280 -4.27 -16.44 -20.35
CA VAL A 280 -3.67 -17.75 -20.08
C VAL A 280 -2.28 -17.81 -20.69
N LEU A 281 -1.29 -18.11 -19.86
CA LEU A 281 0.08 -18.45 -20.23
C LEU A 281 0.20 -19.97 -20.25
N GLY A 282 0.31 -20.53 -21.44
CA GLY A 282 0.31 -21.97 -21.70
C GLY A 282 1.68 -22.63 -21.52
N LYS A 283 1.67 -23.95 -21.41
CA LYS A 283 2.86 -24.78 -21.15
C LYS A 283 3.96 -24.71 -22.22
N GLY A 284 3.68 -24.16 -23.40
CA GLY A 284 4.66 -24.04 -24.48
C GLY A 284 5.63 -22.86 -24.33
N ILE A 285 5.46 -22.01 -23.30
CA ILE A 285 6.41 -20.94 -22.97
C ILE A 285 7.68 -21.55 -22.37
N LYS A 286 8.84 -21.13 -22.87
CA LYS A 286 10.13 -21.70 -22.46
C LYS A 286 11.09 -20.65 -21.92
N ILE A 287 11.91 -21.06 -20.96
CA ILE A 287 13.05 -20.30 -20.47
C ILE A 287 14.16 -20.36 -21.52
N ASP A 288 14.75 -19.22 -21.85
CA ASP A 288 15.93 -19.13 -22.71
C ASP A 288 17.19 -19.41 -21.89
N ASP A 289 17.59 -20.67 -21.88
CA ASP A 289 18.82 -21.16 -21.25
C ASP A 289 20.06 -21.07 -22.18
N GLY A 290 19.92 -20.34 -23.29
CA GLY A 290 20.94 -20.24 -24.34
C GLY A 290 20.96 -21.41 -25.31
N THR A 291 20.16 -22.46 -25.09
CA THR A 291 20.00 -23.54 -26.07
C THR A 291 19.02 -23.14 -27.17
N LYS A 292 19.09 -23.85 -28.31
CA LYS A 292 18.14 -23.65 -29.41
C LYS A 292 16.70 -24.00 -29.00
N GLY A 293 16.52 -24.93 -28.06
CA GLY A 293 15.21 -25.47 -27.68
C GLY A 293 14.53 -24.77 -26.52
N GLY A 294 15.30 -24.09 -25.65
CA GLY A 294 14.84 -23.57 -24.36
C GLY A 294 14.48 -24.68 -23.36
N LYS A 295 14.42 -24.32 -22.08
CA LYS A 295 13.97 -25.21 -21.00
C LYS A 295 12.47 -25.00 -20.74
N ASP A 296 11.75 -26.07 -20.44
CA ASP A 296 10.35 -25.96 -20.03
C ASP A 296 10.23 -25.11 -18.76
N SER A 297 9.28 -24.17 -18.79
CA SER A 297 8.89 -23.38 -17.64
C SER A 297 8.24 -24.29 -16.60
N GLN A 298 9.01 -24.73 -15.61
CA GLN A 298 8.51 -25.55 -14.49
C GLN A 298 7.56 -24.67 -13.64
N GLY A 299 6.28 -24.60 -14.02
CA GLY A 299 5.31 -23.71 -13.36
C GLY A 299 4.06 -23.32 -14.16
N LEU A 300 3.86 -23.82 -15.38
CA LEU A 300 2.71 -23.48 -16.23
C LEU A 300 1.66 -24.61 -16.34
N PRO A 301 0.36 -24.27 -16.46
CA PRO A 301 -0.17 -22.96 -16.90
C PRO A 301 -0.35 -21.93 -15.77
N TYR A 302 -0.27 -20.66 -16.15
CA TYR A 302 -0.59 -19.49 -15.30
C TYR A 302 -1.73 -18.70 -15.94
N ASP A 303 -2.77 -18.36 -15.19
CA ASP A 303 -3.87 -17.53 -15.68
C ASP A 303 -4.37 -16.52 -14.65
N TRP A 304 -4.95 -15.44 -15.14
CA TRP A 304 -5.64 -14.44 -14.32
C TRP A 304 -6.79 -13.79 -15.08
N ASN A 305 -7.74 -13.26 -14.32
CA ASN A 305 -8.88 -12.52 -14.83
C ASN A 305 -8.75 -11.03 -14.54
N PHE A 306 -9.45 -10.21 -15.31
CA PHE A 306 -9.73 -8.81 -15.01
C PHE A 306 -11.02 -8.39 -15.71
N THR A 307 -11.62 -7.28 -15.29
CA THR A 307 -12.89 -6.78 -15.83
C THR A 307 -12.66 -5.45 -16.53
N VAL A 308 -12.95 -5.43 -17.83
CA VAL A 308 -12.90 -4.26 -18.69
C VAL A 308 -14.20 -3.48 -18.55
N SER A 309 -14.12 -2.18 -18.26
CA SER A 309 -15.27 -1.27 -18.21
C SER A 309 -15.64 -0.74 -19.61
N PRO A 310 -16.80 -0.06 -19.74
CA PRO A 310 -17.17 0.68 -20.94
C PRO A 310 -16.25 1.84 -21.33
N LYS A 311 -15.38 2.28 -20.40
CA LYS A 311 -14.63 3.53 -20.52
C LYS A 311 -13.33 3.34 -21.30
N VAL A 312 -12.95 4.38 -22.02
CA VAL A 312 -11.61 4.53 -22.60
C VAL A 312 -10.84 5.44 -21.67
N ASP A 313 -9.56 5.14 -21.47
CA ASP A 313 -8.68 5.96 -20.67
C ASP A 313 -7.90 6.93 -21.56
N LEU A 314 -8.05 8.21 -21.24
CA LEU A 314 -7.40 9.34 -21.89
C LEU A 314 -6.61 10.18 -20.88
N THR A 315 -6.43 9.65 -19.66
CA THR A 315 -5.74 10.33 -18.58
C THR A 315 -4.24 10.10 -18.76
N PRO A 316 -3.42 11.15 -18.92
CA PRO A 316 -1.97 11.00 -18.93
C PRO A 316 -1.46 10.49 -17.58
N PRO A 317 -0.43 9.62 -17.56
CA PRO A 317 0.28 9.32 -16.33
C PRO A 317 1.03 10.57 -15.88
N LYS A 318 1.15 10.76 -14.57
CA LYS A 318 1.91 11.85 -13.92
C LYS A 318 2.95 11.27 -12.99
N VAL A 319 4.00 12.03 -12.70
CA VAL A 319 4.95 11.69 -11.62
C VAL A 319 4.36 12.18 -10.30
N VAL A 320 4.26 11.28 -9.31
CA VAL A 320 3.69 11.59 -7.99
C VAL A 320 4.77 11.74 -6.91
N SER A 321 5.92 11.09 -7.07
CA SER A 321 7.08 11.32 -6.22
C SER A 321 8.37 10.88 -6.90
N VAL A 322 9.48 11.49 -6.47
CA VAL A 322 10.83 11.10 -6.90
C VAL A 322 11.79 10.97 -5.72
N LEU A 323 12.77 10.10 -5.89
CA LEU A 323 13.97 10.00 -5.08
C LEU A 323 15.19 10.02 -6.03
N PRO A 324 16.29 10.70 -5.70
CA PRO A 324 16.39 11.68 -4.62
C PRO A 324 15.51 12.92 -4.89
N TYR A 325 14.97 13.49 -3.82
CA TYR A 325 14.25 14.75 -3.91
C TYR A 325 15.24 15.91 -4.12
N PRO A 326 14.90 16.93 -4.94
CA PRO A 326 15.72 18.14 -5.09
C PRO A 326 16.03 18.80 -3.75
N MET A 327 17.28 19.17 -3.54
CA MET A 327 17.75 19.52 -2.21
C MET A 327 17.39 20.95 -1.84
N LYS A 328 16.78 21.18 -0.67
CA LYS A 328 16.27 22.49 -0.23
C LYS A 328 17.40 23.53 -0.08
N GLU A 329 18.59 23.09 0.30
CA GLU A 329 19.79 23.93 0.41
C GLU A 329 20.94 23.42 -0.47
N ALA A 330 21.73 24.34 -1.02
CA ALA A 330 22.89 24.00 -1.86
C ALA A 330 24.00 23.20 -1.15
N LYS A 331 24.01 23.21 0.20
CA LYS A 331 24.97 22.47 1.02
C LYS A 331 24.58 21.00 1.19
N ASP A 332 23.30 20.70 1.06
CA ASP A 332 22.79 19.35 1.25
C ASP A 332 23.23 18.53 0.03
N LYS A 333 23.71 17.31 0.29
CA LYS A 333 24.15 16.37 -0.74
C LYS A 333 23.64 14.97 -0.41
N GLN A 334 23.16 14.26 -1.42
CA GLN A 334 22.70 12.88 -1.26
C GLN A 334 23.91 11.94 -1.11
N PRO A 335 23.83 10.91 -0.26
CA PRO A 335 24.77 9.79 -0.31
C PRO A 335 24.86 9.22 -1.73
N ARG A 336 26.07 8.94 -2.20
CA ARG A 336 26.26 8.55 -3.62
C ARG A 336 25.79 7.13 -3.96
N ASN A 337 25.44 6.32 -2.95
CA ASN A 337 24.86 4.99 -3.12
C ASN A 337 23.32 4.99 -3.21
N VAL A 338 22.68 6.15 -3.27
CA VAL A 338 21.25 6.25 -3.51
C VAL A 338 20.88 5.81 -4.94
N ILE A 339 19.84 5.01 -5.08
CA ILE A 339 19.19 4.76 -6.37
C ILE A 339 18.27 5.94 -6.72
N LEU A 340 17.89 6.08 -7.99
CA LEU A 340 16.76 6.97 -8.30
C LEU A 340 15.48 6.14 -8.26
N GLN A 341 14.39 6.75 -7.82
CA GLN A 341 13.06 6.16 -7.87
C GLN A 341 12.09 7.20 -8.43
N ILE A 342 11.25 6.81 -9.38
CA ILE A 342 10.19 7.62 -9.98
C ILE A 342 8.90 6.84 -9.77
N ASN A 343 7.93 7.45 -9.09
CA ASN A 343 6.61 6.85 -8.89
C ASN A 343 5.60 7.59 -9.77
N PHE A 344 4.79 6.82 -10.50
CA PHE A 344 3.75 7.33 -11.40
C PHE A 344 2.35 7.19 -10.77
N SER A 345 1.41 8.04 -11.20
CA SER A 345 0.01 8.02 -10.78
C SER A 345 -0.72 6.72 -11.15
N GLU A 346 -0.22 6.03 -12.18
CA GLU A 346 -0.83 4.85 -12.76
C GLU A 346 0.23 3.96 -13.43
N PRO A 347 -0.13 2.71 -13.81
CA PRO A 347 0.79 1.80 -14.48
C PRO A 347 1.26 2.36 -15.84
N VAL A 348 2.59 2.42 -16.01
CA VAL A 348 3.22 2.84 -17.26
C VAL A 348 3.69 1.64 -18.09
N ASP A 349 3.79 1.82 -19.40
CA ASP A 349 4.31 0.80 -20.30
C ASP A 349 5.76 0.47 -19.91
N PRO A 350 6.05 -0.76 -19.45
CA PRO A 350 7.39 -1.12 -19.04
C PRO A 350 8.40 -1.07 -20.19
N LEU A 351 7.98 -1.24 -21.45
CA LEU A 351 8.88 -1.11 -22.60
C LEU A 351 9.27 0.34 -22.88
N SER A 352 8.44 1.30 -22.45
CA SER A 352 8.73 2.73 -22.56
C SER A 352 9.53 3.26 -21.38
N ALA A 353 9.48 2.58 -20.22
CA ALA A 353 9.92 3.09 -18.93
C ALA A 353 11.00 2.25 -18.24
N SER A 354 11.56 1.24 -18.92
CA SER A 354 12.68 0.44 -18.41
C SER A 354 13.69 0.14 -19.52
N GLY A 355 14.97 0.03 -19.15
CA GLY A 355 16.06 -0.13 -20.10
C GLY A 355 17.36 0.49 -19.61
N LYS A 356 18.45 0.23 -20.33
CA LYS A 356 19.74 0.86 -20.08
C LYS A 356 19.81 2.17 -20.86
N PRO A 357 20.11 3.31 -20.23
CA PRO A 357 20.19 4.58 -20.92
C PRO A 357 21.43 4.58 -21.83
N GLU A 358 21.19 4.24 -23.09
CA GLU A 358 22.20 4.17 -24.14
C GLU A 358 21.69 4.95 -25.33
N LYS A 359 22.56 5.82 -25.87
CA LYS A 359 22.23 6.68 -26.98
C LYS A 359 21.76 5.84 -28.17
N ASP A 360 20.70 6.31 -28.84
CA ASP A 360 20.05 5.65 -29.97
C ASP A 360 19.42 4.27 -29.64
N VAL A 361 19.45 3.82 -28.37
CA VAL A 361 18.86 2.55 -27.91
C VAL A 361 17.69 2.81 -26.97
N PHE A 362 17.91 3.59 -25.90
CA PHE A 362 16.87 3.94 -24.93
C PHE A 362 17.17 5.30 -24.30
N GLU A 363 16.33 6.29 -24.62
CA GLU A 363 16.50 7.68 -24.20
C GLU A 363 15.25 8.26 -23.49
N ASN A 364 14.25 7.41 -23.23
CA ASN A 364 13.00 7.82 -22.59
C ASN A 364 13.23 8.24 -21.13
N LEU A 365 14.22 7.63 -20.49
CA LEU A 365 14.70 7.97 -19.15
C LEU A 365 16.21 8.14 -19.17
N THR A 366 16.70 9.22 -18.58
CA THR A 366 18.14 9.50 -18.55
C THR A 366 18.57 10.07 -17.21
N VAL A 367 19.84 9.83 -16.87
CA VAL A 367 20.56 10.51 -15.80
C VAL A 367 21.83 11.06 -16.42
N THR A 368 22.06 12.37 -16.32
CA THR A 368 23.22 13.03 -16.90
C THR A 368 23.99 13.85 -15.87
N ASP A 369 25.30 13.96 -16.08
CA ASP A 369 26.14 14.89 -15.33
C ASP A 369 26.00 16.33 -15.84
N ALA A 370 26.72 17.27 -15.20
CA ALA A 370 26.72 18.68 -15.58
C ALA A 370 27.27 18.95 -17.00
N ALA A 371 28.02 18.02 -17.59
CA ALA A 371 28.52 18.09 -18.95
C ALA A 371 27.57 17.44 -19.98
N GLY A 372 26.46 16.84 -19.52
CA GLY A 372 25.49 16.14 -20.34
C GLY A 372 25.87 14.69 -20.66
N ASN A 373 26.90 14.14 -20.02
CA ASN A 373 27.26 12.73 -20.20
C ASN A 373 26.24 11.85 -19.48
N VAL A 374 25.80 10.78 -20.14
CA VAL A 374 24.87 9.81 -19.56
C VAL A 374 25.59 8.97 -18.51
N VAL A 375 25.03 8.90 -17.31
CA VAL A 375 25.50 8.04 -16.22
C VAL A 375 25.11 6.59 -16.54
N SER A 376 26.09 5.70 -16.54
CA SER A 376 25.85 4.27 -16.78
C SER A 376 25.07 3.62 -15.63
N GLY A 377 24.02 2.88 -16.00
CA GLY A 377 23.15 2.16 -15.07
C GLY A 377 22.02 1.46 -15.81
N GLU A 378 20.96 1.13 -15.09
CA GLU A 378 19.78 0.46 -15.65
C GLU A 378 18.52 0.97 -14.95
N PHE A 379 17.51 1.34 -15.76
CA PHE A 379 16.16 1.60 -15.29
C PHE A 379 15.37 0.30 -15.27
N ARG A 380 14.82 -0.04 -14.11
CA ARG A 380 13.97 -1.21 -13.90
C ARG A 380 12.61 -0.76 -13.38
N ILE A 381 11.56 -1.48 -13.72
CA ILE A 381 10.20 -1.12 -13.34
C ILE A 381 9.58 -2.23 -12.49
N SER A 382 8.88 -1.86 -11.42
CA SER A 382 8.20 -2.78 -10.52
C SER A 382 6.90 -2.15 -9.96
N ASN A 383 6.37 -2.70 -8.86
CA ASN A 383 5.20 -2.19 -8.14
C ASN A 383 3.95 -2.06 -9.04
N GLY A 384 3.60 -3.13 -9.76
CA GLY A 384 2.49 -3.11 -10.70
C GLY A 384 2.69 -2.10 -11.84
N TYR A 385 3.94 -1.91 -12.26
CA TYR A 385 4.39 -0.97 -13.28
C TYR A 385 4.21 0.51 -12.94
N ARG A 386 4.19 0.86 -11.65
CA ARG A 386 4.07 2.26 -11.19
C ARG A 386 5.38 2.86 -10.69
N THR A 387 6.39 2.05 -10.42
CA THR A 387 7.66 2.52 -9.84
C THR A 387 8.83 2.14 -10.73
N VAL A 388 9.58 3.13 -11.19
CA VAL A 388 10.80 2.96 -11.96
C VAL A 388 12.00 3.31 -11.08
N GLU A 389 13.00 2.43 -11.06
CA GLU A 389 14.24 2.60 -10.29
C GLU A 389 15.46 2.59 -11.20
N PHE A 390 16.37 3.55 -11.01
CA PHE A 390 17.67 3.57 -11.66
C PHE A 390 18.74 3.06 -10.72
N VAL A 391 19.39 1.95 -11.09
CA VAL A 391 20.54 1.42 -10.38
C VAL A 391 21.81 1.75 -11.18
N PRO A 392 22.77 2.52 -10.61
CA PRO A 392 24.04 2.81 -11.27
C PRO A 392 24.87 1.53 -11.51
N SER A 393 25.84 1.60 -12.42
CA SER A 393 26.72 0.45 -12.73
C SER A 393 28.11 0.52 -12.07
N GLU A 394 28.52 1.66 -11.52
CA GLU A 394 29.86 1.84 -10.92
C GLU A 394 29.90 1.28 -9.49
N GLN A 395 30.55 0.15 -9.26
CA GLN A 395 30.74 -0.38 -7.90
C GLN A 395 31.68 0.54 -7.09
N CYS A 396 31.26 0.89 -5.88
CA CYS A 396 31.93 1.91 -5.04
C CYS A 396 32.09 1.51 -3.56
N GLY A 397 31.71 0.28 -3.20
CA GLY A 397 31.86 -0.24 -1.85
C GLY A 397 30.97 -1.43 -1.57
N GLU A 398 30.70 -1.64 -0.29
CA GLU A 398 29.83 -2.69 0.24
C GLU A 398 28.72 -2.06 1.12
N ASN A 399 27.57 -2.74 1.24
CA ASN A 399 26.43 -2.30 2.06
C ASN A 399 26.46 -2.86 3.49
N SER A 400 25.37 -2.67 4.26
CA SER A 400 25.16 -3.22 5.61
C SER A 400 25.36 -4.74 5.74
N CYS A 401 25.25 -5.50 4.64
CA CYS A 401 25.49 -6.96 4.58
C CYS A 401 26.81 -7.35 3.92
N GLY A 402 27.62 -6.38 3.48
CA GLY A 402 28.85 -6.67 2.74
C GLY A 402 28.66 -6.98 1.25
N MET A 403 27.46 -6.81 0.71
CA MET A 403 27.18 -6.98 -0.71
C MET A 403 27.66 -5.75 -1.49
N PRO A 404 28.12 -5.91 -2.74
CA PRO A 404 28.59 -4.78 -3.54
C PRO A 404 27.50 -3.73 -3.72
N VAL A 405 27.88 -2.46 -3.57
CA VAL A 405 27.03 -1.28 -3.76
C VAL A 405 27.50 -0.53 -4.99
N TYR A 406 26.53 -0.06 -5.77
CA TYR A 406 26.77 0.72 -6.97
C TYR A 406 26.42 2.18 -6.75
N CYS A 407 27.29 3.09 -7.14
CA CYS A 407 27.14 4.50 -6.85
C CYS A 407 26.95 5.35 -8.09
N LEU A 408 26.22 6.44 -7.89
CA LEU A 408 26.28 7.61 -8.75
C LEU A 408 27.68 8.26 -8.68
N PRO A 409 28.05 9.09 -9.67
CA PRO A 409 29.29 9.86 -9.64
C PRO A 409 29.43 10.67 -8.35
N ALA A 410 30.63 10.72 -7.79
CA ALA A 410 30.89 11.37 -6.50
C ALA A 410 30.97 12.89 -6.66
N GLN A 411 30.41 13.66 -5.71
CA GLN A 411 30.41 15.14 -5.75
C GLN A 411 29.89 15.72 -7.07
N ALA A 412 28.90 15.08 -7.68
CA ALA A 412 28.39 15.47 -8.98
C ALA A 412 27.04 16.19 -8.83
N ALA A 413 26.81 17.17 -9.71
CA ALA A 413 25.49 17.69 -10.00
C ALA A 413 24.89 16.84 -11.11
N LEU A 414 23.76 16.20 -10.83
CA LEU A 414 23.09 15.29 -11.74
C LEU A 414 21.71 15.82 -12.13
N THR A 415 21.33 15.57 -13.37
CA THR A 415 19.99 15.81 -13.88
C THR A 415 19.37 14.48 -14.27
N ALA A 416 18.19 14.19 -13.75
CA ALA A 416 17.39 13.06 -14.18
C ALA A 416 16.15 13.55 -14.94
N GLN A 417 15.75 12.77 -15.94
CA GLN A 417 14.65 13.12 -16.82
C GLN A 417 13.80 11.90 -17.13
N ALA A 418 12.47 12.06 -17.05
CA ALA A 418 11.49 11.23 -17.73
C ALA A 418 10.90 12.03 -18.89
N LYS A 419 11.14 11.55 -20.11
CA LYS A 419 10.73 12.21 -21.34
C LYS A 419 9.29 11.84 -21.67
N ALA A 420 8.46 12.83 -22.00
CA ALA A 420 7.13 12.60 -22.56
C ALA A 420 7.22 12.10 -24.01
N ALA A 421 6.28 11.27 -24.43
CA ALA A 421 6.23 10.78 -25.80
C ALA A 421 5.69 11.86 -26.75
N ASP A 422 6.10 11.81 -28.01
CA ASP A 422 5.47 12.62 -29.05
C ASP A 422 4.00 12.18 -29.21
N LEU A 423 3.10 13.13 -29.41
CA LEU A 423 1.67 12.83 -29.57
C LEU A 423 1.37 12.32 -30.99
N ALA A 424 0.41 11.39 -31.09
CA ALA A 424 -0.07 10.88 -32.37
C ALA A 424 -0.81 11.95 -33.18
N ALA A 425 -1.49 12.87 -32.50
CA ALA A 425 -2.10 14.06 -33.08
C ALA A 425 -2.11 15.20 -32.04
N PRO A 426 -2.13 16.47 -32.49
CA PRO A 426 -2.22 17.61 -31.57
C PRO A 426 -3.46 17.51 -30.66
N SER A 427 -3.31 17.84 -29.38
CA SER A 427 -4.39 17.85 -28.37
C SER A 427 -5.03 16.49 -28.04
N LEU A 428 -4.52 15.39 -28.59
CA LEU A 428 -4.87 14.04 -28.11
C LEU A 428 -3.77 13.55 -27.17
N PRO A 429 -4.12 12.98 -26.01
CA PRO A 429 -3.11 12.49 -25.07
C PRO A 429 -2.38 11.26 -25.59
N THR A 430 -2.93 10.58 -26.59
CA THR A 430 -2.36 9.37 -27.19
C THR A 430 -1.00 9.62 -27.83
N ALA A 431 -0.01 8.81 -27.44
CA ALA A 431 1.33 8.83 -27.97
C ALA A 431 1.43 8.24 -29.39
N LYS A 432 2.35 8.80 -30.18
CA LYS A 432 2.79 8.25 -31.45
C LYS A 432 3.62 6.99 -31.20
N LEU A 433 3.32 5.92 -31.93
CA LEU A 433 4.05 4.66 -31.83
C LEU A 433 5.04 4.45 -33.01
N PRO A 434 6.20 3.81 -32.78
CA PRO A 434 6.74 3.40 -31.48
C PRO A 434 7.04 4.61 -30.58
N ALA A 435 6.75 4.47 -29.29
CA ALA A 435 6.86 5.58 -28.34
C ALA A 435 8.32 5.97 -28.12
N ASN A 436 8.60 7.27 -28.15
CA ASN A 436 9.93 7.85 -27.91
C ASN A 436 10.01 8.61 -26.57
N GLY A 437 9.15 8.22 -25.63
CA GLY A 437 9.02 8.73 -24.27
C GLY A 437 8.12 7.80 -23.45
N VAL A 438 7.94 8.11 -22.17
CA VAL A 438 7.13 7.35 -21.23
C VAL A 438 5.65 7.48 -21.58
N ILE A 439 4.96 6.35 -21.64
CA ILE A 439 3.51 6.26 -21.89
C ILE A 439 2.84 5.37 -20.83
N ASP A 440 1.55 5.55 -20.61
CA ASP A 440 0.77 4.64 -19.75
C ASP A 440 0.41 3.32 -20.47
N MET A 441 -0.25 2.42 -19.74
CA MET A 441 -0.82 1.19 -20.30
C MET A 441 -2.02 1.43 -21.23
N ALA A 442 -2.51 2.65 -21.38
CA ALA A 442 -3.58 3.08 -22.29
C ALA A 442 -3.05 3.86 -23.52
N VAL A 443 -1.73 3.96 -23.66
CA VAL A 443 -0.97 4.64 -24.73
C VAL A 443 -1.08 6.16 -24.68
N ASN A 444 -1.32 6.76 -23.51
CA ASN A 444 -1.22 8.21 -23.32
C ASN A 444 0.21 8.61 -22.95
N SER A 445 0.69 9.73 -23.47
CA SER A 445 2.00 10.31 -23.12
C SER A 445 2.00 10.83 -21.68
N LEU A 446 3.14 10.73 -21.00
CA LEU A 446 3.42 11.39 -19.72
C LEU A 446 3.04 12.87 -19.73
N ASP A 447 2.38 13.32 -18.66
CA ASP A 447 2.14 14.71 -18.27
C ASP A 447 3.04 15.04 -17.06
N GLY A 448 4.32 15.28 -17.32
CA GLY A 448 5.33 15.48 -16.29
C GLY A 448 5.36 16.89 -15.71
N GLY A 449 4.71 17.87 -16.33
CA GLY A 449 4.65 19.23 -15.78
C GLY A 449 5.98 20.00 -15.72
N GLY A 450 7.06 19.49 -16.34
CA GLY A 450 8.31 20.23 -16.51
C GLY A 450 9.36 19.99 -15.41
N SER A 451 10.00 21.07 -14.97
CA SER A 451 11.13 21.05 -14.03
C SER A 451 10.77 21.64 -12.67
N PHE A 452 11.40 21.15 -11.61
CA PHE A 452 11.25 21.76 -10.28
C PHE A 452 11.64 23.24 -10.32
N ALA A 453 10.80 24.09 -9.74
CA ALA A 453 11.03 25.54 -9.65
C ALA A 453 11.28 25.94 -8.19
N TYR A 454 12.33 26.72 -7.92
CA TYR A 454 12.59 27.21 -6.57
C TYR A 454 11.64 28.36 -6.22
N ASP A 455 10.81 28.17 -5.18
CA ASP A 455 9.97 29.21 -4.60
C ASP A 455 10.72 29.92 -3.47
N ALA A 456 11.13 31.16 -3.74
CA ALA A 456 11.89 31.98 -2.81
C ALA A 456 11.13 32.36 -1.53
N VAL A 457 9.78 32.34 -1.56
CA VAL A 457 8.93 32.65 -0.40
C VAL A 457 8.85 31.45 0.53
N LYS A 458 8.60 30.26 -0.04
CA LYS A 458 8.58 28.99 0.72
C LYS A 458 9.99 28.51 1.07
N LYS A 459 11.01 29.04 0.40
CA LYS A 459 12.40 28.57 0.44
C LYS A 459 12.50 27.08 0.12
N ASP A 460 11.68 26.63 -0.82
CA ASP A 460 11.57 25.22 -1.18
C ASP A 460 11.37 25.07 -2.69
N PHE A 461 11.64 23.87 -3.20
CA PHE A 461 11.33 23.54 -4.58
C PHE A 461 9.85 23.18 -4.70
N VAL A 462 9.19 23.74 -5.70
CA VAL A 462 7.83 23.38 -6.10
C VAL A 462 7.92 22.16 -6.99
N PHE A 463 7.24 21.10 -6.56
CA PHE A 463 7.10 19.88 -7.32
C PHE A 463 6.36 20.17 -8.64
N PRO A 464 6.89 19.73 -9.80
CA PRO A 464 6.23 19.92 -11.09
C PRO A 464 4.90 19.18 -11.11
N GLN A 465 3.82 19.90 -11.39
CA GLN A 465 2.51 19.29 -11.54
C GLN A 465 2.07 19.42 -12.99
N GLY A 466 1.76 18.27 -13.58
CA GLY A 466 1.12 18.20 -14.87
C GLY A 466 -0.24 18.90 -14.87
N ASN A 467 -0.60 19.54 -15.98
CA ASN A 467 -1.83 20.33 -16.09
C ASN A 467 -3.08 19.46 -16.38
N GLY A 468 -2.92 18.14 -16.38
CA GLY A 468 -3.95 17.15 -16.72
C GLY A 468 -4.11 16.91 -18.22
N LYS A 469 -3.23 17.48 -19.06
CA LYS A 469 -3.24 17.31 -20.51
C LYS A 469 -1.85 16.89 -20.95
N ALA A 470 -1.79 15.93 -21.86
CA ALA A 470 -0.56 15.61 -22.55
C ALA A 470 -0.39 16.54 -23.76
N GLU A 471 0.68 17.31 -23.74
CA GLU A 471 1.23 18.23 -24.72
C GLU A 471 2.50 17.65 -25.39
N GLY A 472 3.07 16.59 -24.81
CA GLY A 472 4.21 15.84 -25.35
C GLY A 472 5.56 16.51 -25.07
N SER A 473 6.63 15.92 -25.60
CA SER A 473 7.98 16.46 -25.40
C SER A 473 8.21 17.75 -26.23
N PRO A 474 8.90 18.77 -25.68
CA PRO A 474 9.54 18.79 -24.36
C PRO A 474 8.64 19.35 -23.24
N ALA A 475 7.42 19.78 -23.55
CA ALA A 475 6.54 20.49 -22.61
C ALA A 475 6.25 19.66 -21.34
N ASP A 476 6.02 18.35 -21.51
CA ASP A 476 5.66 17.46 -20.42
C ASP A 476 6.82 16.60 -19.91
N ASN A 477 8.05 16.90 -20.30
CA ASN A 477 9.20 16.19 -19.73
C ASN A 477 9.27 16.48 -18.23
N PHE A 478 9.36 15.44 -17.40
CA PHE A 478 9.62 15.58 -15.97
C PHE A 478 11.13 15.63 -15.74
N ILE A 479 11.65 16.74 -15.21
CA ILE A 479 13.10 16.93 -15.02
C ILE A 479 13.37 17.37 -13.59
N TRP A 480 14.34 16.72 -12.94
CA TRP A 480 14.80 17.14 -11.62
C TRP A 480 16.31 17.04 -11.47
N LYS A 481 16.84 17.87 -10.57
CA LYS A 481 18.27 18.01 -10.34
C LYS A 481 18.58 17.74 -8.87
N PHE A 482 19.70 17.08 -8.62
CA PHE A 482 20.18 16.80 -7.28
C PHE A 482 21.70 16.65 -7.28
N ASN A 483 22.30 16.81 -6.10
CA ASN A 483 23.75 16.71 -5.92
C ASN A 483 24.09 15.48 -5.09
N THR A 484 25.19 14.82 -5.44
CA THR A 484 25.74 13.71 -4.66
C THR A 484 26.92 14.17 -3.81
N SER A 485 27.19 13.44 -2.71
CA SER A 485 28.36 13.60 -1.85
C SER A 485 29.42 12.54 -2.17
N ASN A 486 30.52 12.51 -1.41
CA ASN A 486 31.41 11.35 -1.37
C ASN A 486 30.99 10.31 -0.32
N GLN A 487 30.00 10.64 0.52
CA GLN A 487 29.56 9.79 1.62
C GLN A 487 28.62 8.71 1.10
N LYS A 488 28.57 7.59 1.83
CA LYS A 488 27.63 6.50 1.62
C LYS A 488 26.78 6.34 2.87
N ASP A 489 25.50 6.06 2.68
CA ASP A 489 24.64 5.63 3.77
C ASP A 489 24.73 4.10 3.89
N VAL A 490 25.25 3.62 5.02
CA VAL A 490 25.37 2.18 5.32
C VAL A 490 24.41 1.71 6.40
N THR A 491 23.42 2.54 6.75
CA THR A 491 22.47 2.24 7.82
C THR A 491 21.37 1.32 7.31
N PRO A 492 21.19 0.13 7.91
CA PRO A 492 20.16 -0.80 7.47
C PRO A 492 18.75 -0.28 7.79
N PRO A 493 17.74 -0.63 6.98
CA PRO A 493 16.35 -0.38 7.31
C PRO A 493 15.88 -1.29 8.45
N THR A 494 14.84 -0.85 9.15
CA THR A 494 14.15 -1.61 10.21
C THR A 494 12.65 -1.66 9.93
N LEU A 495 11.92 -2.58 10.55
CA LEU A 495 10.46 -2.61 10.51
C LEU A 495 9.88 -1.79 11.67
N THR A 496 9.00 -0.86 11.36
CA THR A 496 8.32 -0.02 12.36
C THR A 496 6.98 -0.61 12.76
N SER A 497 6.29 -1.30 11.85
CA SER A 497 5.05 -2.03 12.14
C SER A 497 4.81 -3.18 11.14
N ILE A 498 4.05 -4.18 11.58
CA ILE A 498 3.51 -5.26 10.74
C ILE A 498 2.04 -5.44 11.12
N THR A 499 1.14 -5.49 10.13
CA THR A 499 -0.29 -5.75 10.31
C THR A 499 -0.72 -6.85 9.35
N PRO A 500 -1.41 -7.91 9.79
CA PRO A 500 -1.74 -8.26 11.17
C PRO A 500 -0.49 -8.39 12.06
N SER A 501 -0.63 -8.05 13.34
CA SER A 501 0.49 -8.09 14.28
C SER A 501 0.97 -9.52 14.52
N VAL A 502 2.24 -9.66 14.92
CA VAL A 502 2.82 -10.96 15.29
C VAL A 502 1.94 -11.63 16.36
N GLY A 503 1.58 -12.89 16.13
CA GLY A 503 0.73 -13.67 17.04
C GLY A 503 -0.77 -13.34 17.00
N ALA A 504 -1.23 -12.50 16.06
CA ALA A 504 -2.66 -12.22 15.89
C ALA A 504 -3.46 -13.47 15.49
N GLN A 505 -4.72 -13.53 15.92
CA GLN A 505 -5.65 -14.63 15.69
C GLN A 505 -6.95 -14.09 15.06
N ASP A 506 -7.84 -14.98 14.61
CA ASP A 506 -9.12 -14.63 13.99
C ASP A 506 -9.01 -13.66 12.80
N ILE A 507 -7.92 -13.79 12.04
CA ILE A 507 -7.66 -12.97 10.85
C ILE A 507 -8.45 -13.52 9.65
N ALA A 508 -9.01 -12.61 8.84
CA ALA A 508 -9.68 -12.99 7.61
C ALA A 508 -8.75 -13.76 6.67
N ALA A 509 -9.30 -14.74 5.96
CA ALA A 509 -8.53 -15.70 5.14
C ALA A 509 -7.67 -15.05 4.04
N ASP A 510 -8.06 -13.85 3.64
CA ASP A 510 -7.53 -13.00 2.57
C ASP A 510 -7.11 -11.61 3.09
N ALA A 511 -6.98 -11.43 4.41
CA ALA A 511 -6.51 -10.18 4.98
C ALA A 511 -5.10 -9.84 4.44
N PRO A 512 -4.91 -8.66 3.83
CA PRO A 512 -3.59 -8.28 3.33
C PRO A 512 -2.59 -8.12 4.48
N LEU A 513 -1.33 -8.37 4.17
CA LEU A 513 -0.22 -8.11 5.09
C LEU A 513 0.43 -6.77 4.76
N ASP A 514 0.36 -5.85 5.70
CA ASP A 514 1.02 -4.55 5.67
C ASP A 514 2.33 -4.59 6.47
N VAL A 515 3.42 -4.16 5.86
CA VAL A 515 4.76 -4.08 6.46
C VAL A 515 5.31 -2.68 6.28
N MET A 516 5.57 -1.98 7.39
CA MET A 516 6.11 -0.62 7.37
C MET A 516 7.61 -0.66 7.67
N PHE A 517 8.42 -0.11 6.77
CA PHE A 517 9.86 0.03 6.91
C PHE A 517 10.21 1.42 7.46
N SER A 518 11.39 1.58 8.05
CA SER A 518 11.87 2.86 8.60
C SER A 518 12.54 3.77 7.57
N LYS A 519 12.75 3.28 6.34
CA LYS A 519 13.41 3.99 5.25
C LYS A 519 12.63 3.80 3.95
N VAL A 520 12.92 4.64 2.96
CA VAL A 520 12.48 4.40 1.58
C VAL A 520 13.17 3.15 1.05
N MET A 521 12.38 2.19 0.55
CA MET A 521 12.84 0.89 0.10
C MET A 521 12.96 0.79 -1.42
N SER A 522 13.83 -0.11 -1.91
CA SER A 522 13.81 -0.50 -3.32
C SER A 522 12.63 -1.44 -3.55
N SER A 523 11.65 -0.93 -4.29
CA SER A 523 10.43 -1.65 -4.70
C SER A 523 10.75 -2.89 -5.52
N TYR A 524 11.83 -2.87 -6.31
CA TYR A 524 12.28 -3.99 -7.13
C TYR A 524 12.64 -5.21 -6.28
N THR A 525 13.25 -5.02 -5.10
CA THR A 525 13.69 -6.13 -4.25
C THR A 525 12.57 -6.84 -3.47
N PHE A 526 11.37 -6.24 -3.39
CA PHE A 526 10.23 -6.87 -2.72
C PHE A 526 9.69 -8.09 -3.45
N GLU A 527 10.13 -8.37 -4.67
CA GLU A 527 9.85 -9.64 -5.35
C GLU A 527 10.29 -10.86 -4.52
N ASN A 528 11.30 -10.70 -3.66
CA ASN A 528 11.82 -11.76 -2.80
C ASN A 528 10.99 -11.98 -1.53
N VAL A 529 10.06 -11.07 -1.22
CA VAL A 529 9.14 -11.24 -0.09
C VAL A 529 8.11 -12.30 -0.45
N THR A 530 7.86 -13.22 0.47
CA THR A 530 6.87 -14.30 0.33
C THR A 530 6.04 -14.45 1.58
N ILE A 531 4.94 -15.20 1.49
CA ILE A 531 4.15 -15.60 2.65
C ILE A 531 4.34 -17.10 2.84
N LYS A 532 4.75 -17.52 4.04
CA LYS A 532 4.83 -18.92 4.45
C LYS A 532 3.61 -19.25 5.30
N ALA A 533 2.98 -20.40 5.06
CA ALA A 533 1.78 -20.83 5.78
C ALA A 533 1.85 -22.32 6.14
N SER A 534 1.33 -22.70 7.31
CA SER A 534 1.41 -24.08 7.83
C SER A 534 0.57 -25.08 7.03
N LYS A 535 -0.56 -24.62 6.49
CA LYS A 535 -1.56 -25.41 5.74
C LYS A 535 -2.26 -24.52 4.71
N ALA A 536 -1.55 -24.16 3.65
CA ALA A 536 -2.11 -23.38 2.55
C ALA A 536 -2.53 -24.28 1.38
N ASP A 537 -3.57 -23.88 0.66
CA ASP A 537 -3.78 -24.34 -0.71
C ASP A 537 -2.50 -24.09 -1.54
N LYS A 538 -2.05 -25.10 -2.29
CA LYS A 538 -0.85 -25.03 -3.16
C LYS A 538 -0.96 -24.01 -4.32
N TYR A 539 -1.97 -23.15 -4.31
CA TYR A 539 -2.34 -22.28 -5.44
C TYR A 539 -2.82 -20.89 -4.99
N ILE A 540 -2.38 -20.41 -3.83
CA ILE A 540 -2.70 -19.05 -3.38
C ILE A 540 -1.92 -18.06 -4.23
N TRP A 541 -2.57 -17.06 -4.82
CA TRP A 541 -1.86 -15.97 -5.47
C TRP A 541 -1.48 -14.90 -4.43
N PHE A 542 -0.41 -14.14 -4.65
CA PHE A 542 -0.17 -12.91 -3.90
C PHE A 542 0.41 -11.81 -4.80
N THR A 543 0.11 -10.56 -4.48
CA THR A 543 0.62 -9.37 -5.15
C THR A 543 1.32 -8.49 -4.14
N LYS A 544 2.32 -7.73 -4.60
CA LYS A 544 3.09 -6.79 -3.77
C LYS A 544 2.81 -5.39 -4.30
N ASN A 545 2.20 -4.57 -3.46
CA ASN A 545 2.02 -3.16 -3.72
C ASN A 545 2.89 -2.37 -2.75
N VAL A 546 3.48 -1.29 -3.24
CA VAL A 546 4.45 -0.49 -2.52
C VAL A 546 3.96 0.95 -2.55
N ALA A 547 3.95 1.58 -1.38
CA ALA A 547 3.62 2.99 -1.24
C ALA A 547 4.68 3.68 -0.38
N ASN A 548 5.13 4.84 -0.84
CA ASN A 548 6.02 5.70 -0.06
C ASN A 548 5.20 6.72 0.71
N TYR A 549 5.67 7.03 1.91
CA TYR A 549 5.05 7.97 2.81
C TYR A 549 6.03 9.10 3.14
N ASP A 550 5.51 10.31 3.27
CA ASP A 550 6.29 11.43 3.78
C ASP A 550 6.51 11.34 5.31
N ALA A 551 7.25 12.30 5.86
CA ALA A 551 7.56 12.32 7.29
C ALA A 551 6.32 12.50 8.19
N GLN A 552 5.18 12.92 7.62
CA GLN A 552 3.91 13.11 8.31
C GLN A 552 3.00 11.87 8.18
N GLY A 553 3.42 10.85 7.44
CA GLY A 553 2.64 9.63 7.21
C GLY A 553 1.54 9.81 6.16
N VAL A 554 1.70 10.75 5.22
CA VAL A 554 0.82 10.87 4.05
C VAL A 554 1.36 10.00 2.92
N ASP A 555 0.48 9.20 2.31
CA ASP A 555 0.80 8.37 1.16
C ASP A 555 1.07 9.23 -0.07
N LEU A 556 2.29 9.15 -0.62
CA LEU A 556 2.73 9.93 -1.78
C LEU A 556 2.13 9.45 -3.10
N SER A 557 1.48 8.27 -3.12
CA SER A 557 0.71 7.81 -4.29
C SER A 557 -0.74 8.31 -4.28
N ALA A 558 -1.20 8.89 -3.17
CA ALA A 558 -2.57 9.38 -3.06
C ALA A 558 -2.77 10.64 -3.92
N LEU A 559 -3.87 10.65 -4.67
CA LEU A 559 -4.29 11.78 -5.50
C LEU A 559 -5.56 12.41 -4.94
N ALA A 560 -5.64 13.74 -5.01
CA ALA A 560 -6.86 14.49 -4.78
C ALA A 560 -7.87 14.26 -5.93
N PRO A 561 -9.15 14.63 -5.78
CA PRO A 561 -10.17 14.40 -6.82
C PRO A 561 -9.87 15.07 -8.17
N ASP A 562 -9.02 16.09 -8.20
CA ASP A 562 -8.55 16.77 -9.41
C ASP A 562 -7.32 16.10 -10.06
N GLY A 563 -6.85 14.97 -9.50
CA GLY A 563 -5.71 14.21 -10.00
C GLY A 563 -4.35 14.84 -9.65
N THR A 564 -4.29 15.74 -8.67
CA THR A 564 -3.02 16.26 -8.12
C THR A 564 -2.54 15.42 -6.93
N PRO A 565 -1.21 15.27 -6.71
CA PRO A 565 -0.70 14.58 -5.52
C PRO A 565 -1.17 15.24 -4.22
N VAL A 566 -1.64 14.43 -3.26
CA VAL A 566 -2.07 14.90 -1.93
C VAL A 566 -0.91 15.46 -1.13
N SER A 567 0.29 14.91 -1.33
CA SER A 567 1.55 15.43 -0.76
C SER A 567 2.61 15.50 -1.86
N THR A 568 3.41 16.56 -1.80
CA THR A 568 4.57 16.78 -2.68
C THR A 568 5.88 16.81 -1.90
N GLU A 569 5.84 16.36 -0.64
CA GLU A 569 6.99 16.28 0.25
C GLU A 569 7.92 15.10 -0.12
N PRO A 570 9.18 15.12 0.31
CA PRO A 570 10.10 14.01 0.09
C PRO A 570 9.62 12.70 0.72
N ALA A 571 9.83 11.58 0.01
CA ALA A 571 9.64 10.25 0.56
C ALA A 571 10.54 10.02 1.79
N ASN A 572 9.95 9.51 2.86
CA ASN A 572 10.62 9.26 4.13
C ASN A 572 10.71 7.76 4.45
N HIS A 573 9.60 7.04 4.26
CA HIS A 573 9.52 5.61 4.54
C HIS A 573 8.60 4.88 3.56
N THR A 574 8.64 3.55 3.56
CA THR A 574 7.88 2.71 2.65
C THR A 574 6.99 1.73 3.39
N LYS A 575 5.76 1.58 2.89
CA LYS A 575 4.83 0.51 3.23
C LYS A 575 4.79 -0.51 2.10
N LEU A 576 5.01 -1.77 2.42
CA LEU A 576 4.74 -2.92 1.55
C LEU A 576 3.38 -3.50 1.93
N ILE A 577 2.51 -3.71 0.95
CA ILE A 577 1.19 -4.34 1.08
C ILE A 577 1.23 -5.64 0.27
N VAL A 578 1.21 -6.77 0.95
CA VAL A 578 1.15 -8.10 0.33
C VAL A 578 -0.29 -8.59 0.39
N ALA A 579 -1.03 -8.41 -0.71
CA ALA A 579 -2.37 -8.96 -0.85
C ALA A 579 -2.28 -10.42 -1.34
N HIS A 580 -3.17 -11.29 -0.88
CA HIS A 580 -3.17 -12.69 -1.28
C HIS A 580 -4.57 -13.28 -1.40
N GLY A 581 -4.69 -14.40 -2.11
CA GLY A 581 -5.92 -15.20 -2.13
C GLY A 581 -6.20 -15.86 -0.79
N LYS A 582 -7.43 -16.33 -0.57
CA LYS A 582 -7.81 -17.01 0.67
C LYS A 582 -6.91 -18.21 0.94
N PHE A 583 -6.47 -18.37 2.19
CA PHE A 583 -5.66 -19.52 2.60
C PHE A 583 -6.37 -20.88 2.48
N TRP A 584 -7.69 -20.88 2.38
CA TRP A 584 -8.54 -22.05 2.19
C TRP A 584 -9.64 -21.80 1.14
N ARG A 585 -10.09 -22.87 0.50
CA ARG A 585 -11.25 -22.86 -0.41
C ARG A 585 -12.57 -22.63 0.31
N ASP A 586 -13.55 -22.11 -0.43
CA ASP A 586 -14.94 -22.06 -0.03
C ASP A 586 -15.67 -23.35 -0.48
N PRO A 587 -16.45 -24.03 0.40
CA PRO A 587 -16.64 -23.73 1.82
C PRO A 587 -15.41 -24.10 2.67
N PRO A 588 -15.19 -23.41 3.81
CA PRO A 588 -14.04 -23.66 4.67
C PRO A 588 -14.01 -25.13 5.14
N PRO A 589 -12.82 -25.70 5.36
CA PRO A 589 -12.70 -27.06 5.88
C PRO A 589 -13.37 -27.17 7.27
N PRO A 590 -13.99 -28.32 7.59
CA PRO A 590 -14.65 -28.51 8.88
C PRO A 590 -13.65 -28.41 10.06
N ALA A 591 -14.09 -27.84 11.17
CA ALA A 591 -13.29 -27.80 12.41
C ALA A 591 -12.91 -29.24 12.83
N PRO A 592 -11.65 -29.52 13.23
CA PRO A 592 -10.61 -28.61 13.74
C PRO A 592 -9.53 -28.20 12.73
N LEU A 593 -9.77 -28.35 11.42
CA LEU A 593 -8.76 -28.08 10.38
C LEU A 593 -8.57 -26.58 10.04
N LEU A 594 -9.23 -25.68 10.76
CA LEU A 594 -9.29 -24.23 10.52
C LEU A 594 -8.08 -23.41 11.01
N ASN A 595 -7.07 -24.05 11.60
CA ASN A 595 -5.89 -23.32 12.11
C ASN A 595 -4.79 -23.25 11.05
N VAL A 596 -4.83 -22.20 10.23
CA VAL A 596 -3.71 -21.81 9.35
C VAL A 596 -2.87 -20.76 10.08
N VAL A 597 -1.60 -21.06 10.27
CA VAL A 597 -0.61 -20.07 10.76
C VAL A 597 0.16 -19.61 9.55
N TYR A 598 0.27 -18.31 9.35
CA TYR A 598 1.06 -17.73 8.26
C TYR A 598 1.96 -16.61 8.77
N TYR A 599 3.03 -16.34 8.03
CA TYR A 599 3.98 -15.28 8.34
C TYR A 599 4.64 -14.75 7.06
N PRO A 600 4.97 -13.45 6.99
CA PRO A 600 5.88 -12.97 5.97
C PRO A 600 7.26 -13.56 6.15
N PHE A 601 7.86 -13.94 5.03
CA PHE A 601 9.29 -14.15 4.92
C PHE A 601 9.90 -12.97 4.16
N ILE A 602 10.64 -12.13 4.89
CA ILE A 602 11.34 -10.96 4.35
C ILE A 602 12.84 -11.27 4.42
N PRO A 603 13.46 -11.68 3.31
CA PRO A 603 14.88 -12.02 3.30
C PRO A 603 15.77 -10.77 3.37
N SER A 604 17.04 -10.97 3.73
CA SER A 604 18.07 -9.92 3.71
C SER A 604 18.36 -9.35 2.31
N THR A 605 17.87 -10.01 1.26
CA THR A 605 17.95 -9.51 -0.13
C THR A 605 17.03 -8.32 -0.41
N VAL A 606 16.09 -8.02 0.50
CA VAL A 606 15.31 -6.78 0.46
C VAL A 606 16.22 -5.61 0.86
N THR A 607 16.32 -4.60 0.02
CA THR A 607 17.21 -3.45 0.25
C THR A 607 16.47 -2.13 0.35
N ASP A 608 17.02 -1.19 1.11
CA ASP A 608 16.59 0.21 1.06
C ASP A 608 17.02 0.88 -0.26
N ALA A 609 16.57 2.12 -0.47
CA ALA A 609 16.95 2.91 -1.64
C ALA A 609 18.44 3.34 -1.66
N TYR A 610 19.18 3.09 -0.58
CA TYR A 610 20.63 3.26 -0.48
C TYR A 610 21.36 1.91 -0.61
N GLN A 611 20.65 0.86 -1.08
CA GLN A 611 21.15 -0.50 -1.29
C GLN A 611 21.58 -1.21 0.00
N ASN A 612 21.12 -0.78 1.18
CA ASN A 612 21.34 -1.48 2.43
C ASN A 612 20.35 -2.61 2.61
N CYS A 613 20.87 -3.80 2.85
CA CYS A 613 20.08 -4.97 3.17
C CYS A 613 19.31 -4.78 4.48
N PHE A 614 18.12 -5.39 4.55
CA PHE A 614 17.35 -5.58 5.77
C PHE A 614 18.06 -6.57 6.70
N TYR A 615 19.13 -6.12 7.33
CA TYR A 615 20.00 -6.91 8.21
C TYR A 615 20.83 -6.01 9.14
N PRO A 616 20.98 -6.36 10.43
CA PRO A 616 20.24 -7.41 11.11
C PRO A 616 18.73 -7.10 11.13
N ALA A 617 17.88 -8.13 11.18
CA ALA A 617 16.44 -7.95 11.14
C ALA A 617 15.98 -7.28 12.46
N ILE A 618 15.47 -6.06 12.37
CA ILE A 618 14.90 -5.33 13.50
C ILE A 618 13.46 -5.00 13.18
N GLY A 619 12.55 -5.21 14.13
CA GLY A 619 11.12 -5.00 13.96
C GLY A 619 10.36 -4.74 15.26
N PRO A 620 9.02 -4.62 15.20
CA PRO A 620 8.18 -4.15 16.31
C PRO A 620 8.20 -5.04 17.56
N GLN A 621 8.58 -6.30 17.40
CA GLN A 621 8.62 -7.31 18.48
C GLN A 621 9.99 -7.98 18.59
N CYS A 622 10.96 -7.64 17.73
CA CYS A 622 12.24 -8.33 17.67
C CYS A 622 13.38 -7.37 17.33
N THR A 623 14.54 -7.53 17.98
CA THR A 623 15.68 -6.63 17.83
C THR A 623 16.94 -7.43 17.46
N GLY A 624 16.95 -8.06 16.28
CA GLY A 624 18.09 -8.84 15.81
C GLY A 624 19.41 -8.09 15.92
N ASP A 625 20.50 -8.82 16.13
CA ASP A 625 21.85 -8.29 16.27
C ASP A 625 22.88 -9.18 15.56
N ASN A 626 24.17 -8.87 15.64
CA ASN A 626 25.18 -9.66 14.92
C ASN A 626 25.35 -11.10 15.46
N THR A 627 24.79 -11.42 16.63
CA THR A 627 24.82 -12.78 17.20
C THR A 627 23.57 -13.57 16.84
N ASP A 628 22.40 -12.94 16.94
CA ASP A 628 21.10 -13.48 16.53
C ASP A 628 20.46 -12.54 15.50
N PRO A 629 20.89 -12.61 14.22
CA PRO A 629 20.57 -11.59 13.22
C PRO A 629 19.16 -11.70 12.63
N SER A 630 18.49 -12.83 12.82
CA SER A 630 17.18 -13.10 12.23
C SER A 630 16.07 -12.97 13.28
N CYS A 631 14.87 -12.65 12.82
CA CYS A 631 13.67 -12.57 13.66
C CYS A 631 12.62 -13.58 13.19
N PHE A 632 12.19 -14.46 14.09
CA PHE A 632 11.12 -15.42 13.82
C PHE A 632 10.04 -15.32 14.89
N ASN A 633 8.82 -15.02 14.48
CA ASN A 633 7.67 -14.88 15.38
C ASN A 633 7.91 -13.93 16.58
N GLY A 634 8.61 -12.81 16.34
CA GLY A 634 8.96 -11.86 17.39
C GLY A 634 10.14 -12.26 18.27
N GLU A 635 10.75 -13.42 18.05
CA GLU A 635 11.94 -13.84 18.81
C GLU A 635 13.19 -13.70 17.96
N LYS A 636 14.30 -13.28 18.60
CA LYS A 636 15.62 -13.35 17.96
C LYS A 636 16.00 -14.81 17.73
N LYS A 637 16.62 -15.09 16.59
CA LYS A 637 17.13 -16.43 16.27
C LYS A 637 18.56 -16.34 15.77
N ALA A 638 19.37 -17.26 16.27
CA ALA A 638 20.67 -17.57 15.70
C ALA A 638 20.51 -18.05 14.26
N TYR A 639 21.57 -17.87 13.49
CA TYR A 639 21.66 -18.34 12.12
C TYR A 639 21.38 -19.85 12.01
N SER A 640 20.55 -20.24 11.04
CA SER A 640 20.18 -21.63 10.74
C SER A 640 19.86 -21.77 9.25
N SER A 641 20.75 -22.41 8.50
CA SER A 641 20.57 -22.65 7.07
C SER A 641 19.33 -23.48 6.73
N ALA A 642 18.88 -24.33 7.65
CA ALA A 642 17.70 -25.17 7.48
C ALA A 642 16.36 -24.48 7.81
N GLN A 643 16.36 -23.38 8.58
CA GLN A 643 15.11 -22.70 8.99
C GLN A 643 14.91 -21.35 8.29
N ASN A 644 16.00 -20.63 7.99
CA ASN A 644 15.94 -19.24 7.53
C ASN A 644 16.45 -19.04 6.10
N CYS A 645 16.90 -20.10 5.41
CA CYS A 645 17.39 -20.01 4.02
C CYS A 645 18.55 -19.05 3.86
N GLU A 646 19.53 -19.18 4.73
CA GLU A 646 20.67 -18.29 4.83
C GLU A 646 21.96 -19.11 4.82
N LYS A 647 23.05 -18.56 4.26
CA LYS A 647 24.42 -19.06 4.39
C LYS A 647 25.40 -17.99 4.83
N ASP A 648 26.44 -18.36 5.56
CA ASP A 648 27.64 -17.53 5.65
C ASP A 648 28.35 -17.55 4.28
N ASN A 649 28.63 -16.38 3.73
CA ASN A 649 29.35 -16.25 2.45
C ASN A 649 30.88 -16.46 2.57
N GLY A 650 31.37 -16.84 3.76
CA GLY A 650 32.80 -17.05 4.03
C GLY A 650 33.54 -15.77 4.44
N LYS A 651 32.85 -14.63 4.56
CA LYS A 651 33.37 -13.36 5.11
C LYS A 651 32.78 -13.02 6.48
N GLY A 652 32.05 -13.94 7.12
CA GLY A 652 31.31 -13.67 8.35
C GLY A 652 30.02 -12.89 8.09
N GLN A 653 29.44 -13.05 6.90
CA GLN A 653 28.25 -12.32 6.44
C GLN A 653 27.16 -13.32 6.05
N ILE A 654 25.94 -13.08 6.53
CA ILE A 654 24.81 -13.97 6.30
C ILE A 654 24.03 -13.50 5.06
N ILE A 655 24.03 -14.31 4.02
CA ILE A 655 23.33 -14.07 2.75
C ILE A 655 22.21 -15.10 2.55
N TYR A 656 21.19 -14.79 1.76
CA TYR A 656 20.19 -15.79 1.39
C TYR A 656 20.84 -16.95 0.62
N ASP A 657 20.57 -18.19 1.05
CA ASP A 657 20.98 -19.42 0.38
C ASP A 657 19.78 -20.14 -0.22
N LYS A 658 19.50 -19.82 -1.49
CA LYS A 658 18.47 -20.50 -2.26
C LYS A 658 18.71 -22.01 -2.41
N ASP A 659 19.93 -22.48 -2.17
CA ASP A 659 20.31 -23.88 -2.36
C ASP A 659 20.27 -24.68 -1.05
N ALA A 660 19.96 -24.03 0.08
CA ALA A 660 19.88 -24.70 1.37
C ALA A 660 18.72 -25.73 1.40
N PRO A 661 18.84 -26.85 2.16
CA PRO A 661 17.77 -27.83 2.30
C PRO A 661 16.53 -27.20 2.95
N GLY A 662 15.39 -27.26 2.25
CA GLY A 662 14.14 -26.59 2.68
C GLY A 662 14.03 -25.13 2.22
N CYS A 663 14.95 -24.70 1.34
CA CYS A 663 15.03 -23.34 0.77
C CYS A 663 15.22 -23.35 -0.75
N SER A 664 15.70 -24.49 -1.26
CA SER A 664 15.66 -24.85 -2.67
C SER A 664 14.31 -25.47 -3.01
N GLU A 665 13.75 -25.03 -4.13
CA GLU A 665 12.52 -25.50 -4.77
C GLU A 665 12.23 -26.98 -4.45
N LEU A 666 11.10 -27.22 -3.77
CA LEU A 666 10.48 -28.52 -3.72
C LEU A 666 10.33 -29.06 -5.16
N LYS A 667 11.08 -30.12 -5.48
CA LYS A 667 10.85 -30.95 -6.67
C LYS A 667 9.41 -31.44 -6.62
N ILE A 668 8.56 -30.90 -7.49
CA ILE A 668 7.19 -31.39 -7.65
C ILE A 668 7.24 -32.62 -8.57
N GLU A 669 7.10 -33.82 -7.98
CA GLU A 669 6.53 -34.94 -8.70
C GLU A 669 5.03 -34.69 -8.86
N TYR A 670 4.60 -34.50 -10.12
CA TYR A 670 3.18 -34.33 -10.45
C TYR A 670 2.45 -35.66 -10.25
N PRO A 671 1.36 -35.74 -9.47
CA PRO A 671 0.38 -36.77 -9.71
C PRO A 671 -0.30 -36.50 -11.07
N PRO A 672 -0.55 -37.53 -11.88
CA PRO A 672 -1.13 -37.36 -13.21
C PRO A 672 -2.58 -36.88 -13.12
N THR A 673 -2.95 -36.01 -14.06
CA THR A 673 -4.30 -35.64 -14.54
C THR A 673 -5.14 -34.60 -13.77
N PHE A 674 -5.49 -33.53 -14.49
CA PHE A 674 -6.86 -33.07 -14.71
C PHE A 674 -7.05 -32.79 -16.21
#